data_AF-A0AAJ2WFG7-F1
#
_entry.id   AF-A0AAJ2WFG7-F1
#
_cell.length_a   1.000
_cell.length_b   1.000
_cell.length_c   1.000
_cell.angle_alpha   90.00
_cell.angle_beta   90.00
_cell.angle_gamma   90.00
#
_symmetry.space_group_name_H-M   'P 1'
#
loop_
_entity.id
_entity.type
_entity.pdbx_description
1 polymer ?
#
loop_
_entity_poly.entity_id
_entity_poly.type
_entity_poly.pdbx_seq_one_letter_code
_entity_poly.pdbx_strand_id
1 'polypeptide(L)'
;MESIKKRRKQVALVGVGILILFTFFSYFSLTVNAASTTIIINPGHLDGVDSGAVNGNTGIREVDLNNALAIKIVSTLRASGYNAMLSHPVPGNPGLPTLFSSAPAYSSFSTTICNKANEINADLLISIHHNSGGATASGYEFYWSSYHPTVDNNGIYQKAGLWGDGSLADLDATPPAIAIMSKELANNLNTNFKASLTHVPSRNQIIERDDAITRKTSMPSVLIEAGFISNNAESLKLADGANQQKMADQVLISVSELFAASTTPMTATGFTATVSGDKITATVKGVSAPNGLQVIYIPTWSDEGGQDDLKWYTATKQSDGSYSATIDVKDHGYESGNYQLHCYGVDSYGKYTLLGNTNANVTASVQEKMTATSVTGTVSGNTITATVKGIIAPNGITSMSIPVWSETGGQDDLKWYNATKQSDDSYKVVIDIKDHNYDGGNYNIHAYGTDSYKKMTFLGSTTATVKVDTMKATSLVGTVSGSKITTTVKGITAPNGISDMTIPIWSENGGQDDIKWYTTTKQSDGSYKVTVDIKDHNFDGGIYNIHAYGKDTNGKMTFIGATTVNVTVEPMTATSVTASASGNKITTTIKGIKAPSGIKSITVPIWSDVGGQDDIKRYTATKQSDGSYSVTIDIKDHNYSGGAYSIHVYGIDNNEKMTFLGNTAASVATTPMSASTVAATVTENIITATVSGITAPNGITSIQIPTWSDVGGQDDIKWYTATKQSDGSYQAMIDAKNHKGDSGTYSLHAYGVEADGRSVFLGNTSVSVRYVETPIMGATTVSAAQLVAYYKSTGSVYPQHYNDLGVNLEKFVALYIQECNAEGVRAEVAFAQAMLETGNLQFGGDVKVTQFNFAGLGATGGGVPGFDFAAAYGSNSTGLQTGIRGHVQHLKCYASSAALNQTNVDPRWNNSLRLKALSVEELAGTWAADLTYAGKVKTIMKKF
;
A
#
# COMPACT_ATOMS: atom_id res chain seq x y z
N MET A 1 27.87 47.39 37.35
CA MET A 1 28.87 46.42 36.82
C MET A 1 28.46 44.96 37.03
N GLU A 2 27.70 44.61 38.07
CA GLU A 2 27.17 43.24 38.28
C GLU A 2 26.01 42.85 37.33
N SER A 3 25.20 43.79 36.83
CA SER A 3 24.15 43.49 35.83
C SER A 3 24.72 43.05 34.48
N ILE A 4 25.94 43.48 34.14
CA ILE A 4 26.68 43.10 32.92
C ILE A 4 27.31 41.70 33.08
N LYS A 5 27.67 41.29 34.31
CA LYS A 5 28.15 39.93 34.62
C LYS A 5 27.02 38.89 34.63
N LYS A 6 25.79 39.26 35.00
CA LYS A 6 24.60 38.37 34.94
C LYS A 6 24.14 38.08 33.50
N ARG A 7 24.15 39.08 32.60
CA ARG A 7 23.82 38.87 31.17
C ARG A 7 24.84 38.03 30.41
N ARG A 8 26.14 38.11 30.74
CA ARG A 8 27.18 37.26 30.11
C ARG A 8 27.15 35.79 30.55
N LYS A 9 26.62 35.46 31.75
CA LYS A 9 26.44 34.07 32.18
C LYS A 9 25.19 33.41 31.60
N GLN A 10 24.12 34.16 31.31
CA GLN A 10 22.94 33.62 30.61
C GLN A 10 23.18 33.40 29.10
N VAL A 11 24.02 34.22 28.47
CA VAL A 11 24.40 34.02 27.05
C VAL A 11 25.41 32.88 26.87
N ALA A 12 26.24 32.57 27.87
CA ALA A 12 27.18 31.45 27.82
C ALA A 12 26.55 30.08 28.13
N LEU A 13 25.47 29.99 28.92
CA LEU A 13 24.77 28.72 29.19
C LEU A 13 23.85 28.29 28.03
N VAL A 14 23.30 29.25 27.27
CA VAL A 14 22.52 28.95 26.05
C VAL A 14 23.43 28.52 24.89
N GLY A 15 24.68 29.02 24.85
CA GLY A 15 25.67 28.64 23.82
C GLY A 15 26.29 27.25 23.98
N VAL A 16 26.33 26.68 25.19
CA VAL A 16 26.88 25.33 25.42
C VAL A 16 25.81 24.23 25.30
N GLY A 17 24.53 24.57 25.54
CA GLY A 17 23.40 23.65 25.28
C GLY A 17 23.11 23.41 23.79
N ILE A 18 23.49 24.35 22.90
CA ILE A 18 23.28 24.22 21.45
C ILE A 18 24.45 23.49 20.76
N LEU A 19 25.66 23.49 21.34
CA LEU A 19 26.83 22.84 20.72
C LEU A 19 26.99 21.35 21.09
N ILE A 20 26.36 20.88 22.17
CA ILE A 20 26.37 19.46 22.58
C ILE A 20 25.24 18.66 21.90
N LEU A 21 24.23 19.32 21.32
CA LEU A 21 23.24 18.66 20.45
C LEU A 21 23.74 18.41 19.02
N PHE A 22 24.84 19.04 18.60
CA PHE A 22 25.33 18.98 17.21
C PHE A 22 26.44 17.95 16.96
N THR A 23 26.98 17.29 17.99
CA THR A 23 28.00 16.23 17.86
C THR A 23 27.49 14.83 18.22
N PHE A 24 26.18 14.66 18.39
CA PHE A 24 25.52 13.36 18.58
C PHE A 24 24.67 12.92 17.37
N PHE A 25 24.82 13.57 16.21
CA PHE A 25 24.06 13.30 14.98
C PHE A 25 24.91 12.82 13.79
N SER A 26 26.10 12.27 14.03
CA SER A 26 27.01 11.79 12.97
C SER A 26 26.99 10.27 12.76
N TYR A 27 26.02 9.55 13.32
CA TYR A 27 25.76 8.14 13.02
C TYR A 27 24.25 7.84 13.08
N PHE A 28 23.47 8.50 12.22
CA PHE A 28 22.17 7.98 11.82
C PHE A 28 22.15 7.96 10.30
N SER A 29 22.10 6.73 9.75
CA SER A 29 21.62 6.50 8.40
C SER A 29 20.31 7.26 8.20
N LEU A 30 20.14 7.90 7.05
CA LEU A 30 18.92 8.56 6.59
C LEU A 30 17.69 7.73 6.97
N THR A 31 17.08 8.05 8.11
CA THR A 31 15.80 7.53 8.52
C THR A 31 14.82 8.62 8.15
N VAL A 32 14.37 8.58 6.89
CA VAL A 32 13.04 9.09 6.56
C VAL A 32 12.09 8.47 7.60
N ASN A 33 11.14 9.24 8.14
CA ASN A 33 10.10 8.70 9.02
C ASN A 33 9.11 7.84 8.21
N ALA A 34 9.63 6.92 7.40
CA ALA A 34 8.96 6.20 6.31
C ALA A 34 7.74 5.41 6.84
N ALA A 35 7.82 4.92 8.08
CA ALA A 35 6.73 4.19 8.71
C ALA A 35 5.44 5.02 8.88
N SER A 36 5.54 6.35 8.92
CA SER A 36 4.39 7.26 9.02
C SER A 36 3.83 7.72 7.67
N THR A 37 4.55 7.51 6.56
CA THR A 37 4.17 7.98 5.22
C THR A 37 3.34 6.91 4.50
N THR A 38 2.06 7.21 4.29
CA THR A 38 1.07 6.34 3.65
C THR A 38 0.99 6.59 2.14
N ILE A 39 1.32 5.57 1.34
CA ILE A 39 1.41 5.69 -0.12
C ILE A 39 0.43 4.71 -0.78
N ILE A 40 -0.43 5.24 -1.66
CA ILE A 40 -1.40 4.44 -2.41
C ILE A 40 -0.89 4.25 -3.84
N ILE A 41 -0.72 2.99 -4.25
CA ILE A 41 -0.39 2.63 -5.63
C ILE A 41 -1.64 2.08 -6.30
N ASN A 42 -2.13 2.79 -7.32
CA ASN A 42 -3.27 2.40 -8.12
C ASN A 42 -2.82 1.71 -9.42
N PRO A 43 -2.97 0.39 -9.58
CA PRO A 43 -2.92 -0.22 -10.90
C PRO A 43 -4.14 0.24 -11.71
N GLY A 44 -3.91 0.87 -12.86
CA GLY A 44 -4.97 1.31 -13.77
C GLY A 44 -5.70 0.14 -14.43
N HIS A 45 -6.95 0.37 -14.82
CA HIS A 45 -7.88 -0.63 -15.36
C HIS A 45 -8.25 -1.74 -14.35
N LEU A 46 -9.08 -2.71 -14.76
CA LEU A 46 -9.60 -3.74 -13.86
C LEU A 46 -9.82 -5.06 -14.59
N ASP A 47 -9.08 -6.11 -14.23
CA ASP A 47 -9.11 -7.39 -14.97
C ASP A 47 -10.52 -8.00 -14.97
N GLY A 48 -10.92 -8.53 -16.12
CA GLY A 48 -12.29 -9.01 -16.38
C GLY A 48 -13.35 -7.92 -16.60
N VAL A 49 -13.04 -6.64 -16.42
CA VAL A 49 -13.97 -5.51 -16.64
C VAL A 49 -13.47 -4.56 -17.72
N ASP A 50 -12.23 -4.09 -17.59
CA ASP A 50 -11.51 -3.31 -18.59
C ASP A 50 -10.06 -3.79 -18.64
N SER A 51 -9.63 -4.31 -19.79
CA SER A 51 -8.26 -4.76 -19.99
C SER A 51 -7.26 -3.62 -20.22
N GLY A 52 -7.76 -2.40 -20.43
CA GLY A 52 -7.00 -1.34 -21.09
C GLY A 52 -6.62 -1.76 -22.50
N ALA A 53 -5.55 -1.16 -23.03
CA ALA A 53 -5.03 -1.50 -24.34
C ALA A 53 -4.50 -2.95 -24.40
N VAL A 54 -4.64 -3.60 -25.56
CA VAL A 54 -4.13 -4.95 -25.81
C VAL A 54 -3.27 -4.94 -27.06
N ASN A 55 -2.04 -5.45 -26.97
CA ASN A 55 -1.22 -5.63 -28.15
C ASN A 55 -1.70 -6.86 -28.93
N GLY A 56 -2.23 -6.64 -30.14
CA GLY A 56 -2.76 -7.72 -30.98
C GLY A 56 -1.72 -8.73 -31.49
N ASN A 57 -0.43 -8.41 -31.43
CA ASN A 57 0.64 -9.32 -31.88
C ASN A 57 1.26 -10.13 -30.74
N THR A 58 1.43 -9.52 -29.56
CA THR A 58 2.06 -10.19 -28.40
C THR A 58 1.04 -10.75 -27.41
N GLY A 59 -0.22 -10.32 -27.49
CA GLY A 59 -1.29 -10.71 -26.56
C GLY A 59 -1.23 -10.03 -25.19
N ILE A 60 -0.23 -9.18 -24.95
CA ILE A 60 -0.03 -8.49 -23.67
C ILE A 60 -1.15 -7.46 -23.48
N ARG A 61 -1.79 -7.48 -22.31
CA ARG A 61 -2.84 -6.54 -21.90
C ARG A 61 -2.26 -5.51 -20.92
N GLU A 62 -2.73 -4.28 -21.01
CA GLU A 62 -2.29 -3.18 -20.15
C GLU A 62 -2.56 -3.47 -18.68
N VAL A 63 -3.74 -4.01 -18.36
CA VAL A 63 -4.11 -4.37 -16.98
C VAL A 63 -3.13 -5.37 -16.35
N ASP A 64 -2.57 -6.31 -17.11
CA ASP A 64 -1.60 -7.27 -16.60
C ASP A 64 -0.28 -6.59 -16.25
N LEU A 65 0.18 -5.66 -17.10
CA LEU A 65 1.38 -4.88 -16.85
C LEU A 65 1.22 -3.93 -15.66
N ASN A 66 0.07 -3.27 -15.56
CA ASN A 66 -0.25 -2.36 -14.46
C ASN A 66 -0.23 -3.09 -13.12
N ASN A 67 -0.89 -4.26 -13.05
CA ASN A 67 -0.92 -5.10 -11.86
C ASN A 67 0.49 -5.55 -11.45
N ALA A 68 1.27 -6.09 -12.39
CA ALA A 68 2.61 -6.60 -12.11
C ALA A 68 3.57 -5.51 -11.62
N LEU A 69 3.56 -4.35 -12.26
CA LEU A 69 4.41 -3.21 -11.86
C LEU A 69 3.96 -2.61 -10.52
N ALA A 70 2.65 -2.46 -10.28
CA ALA A 70 2.13 -1.94 -9.02
C ALA A 70 2.51 -2.82 -7.82
N ILE A 71 2.42 -4.15 -7.96
CA ILE A 71 2.85 -5.12 -6.92
C ILE A 71 4.33 -4.92 -6.56
N LYS A 72 5.19 -4.74 -7.57
CA LYS A 72 6.63 -4.51 -7.37
C LYS A 72 6.89 -3.17 -6.68
N ILE A 73 6.24 -2.10 -7.10
CA ILE A 73 6.38 -0.78 -6.47
C ILE A 73 5.97 -0.84 -5.00
N VAL A 74 4.81 -1.42 -4.67
CA VAL A 74 4.37 -1.56 -3.27
C VAL A 74 5.35 -2.40 -2.46
N SER A 75 5.82 -3.52 -3.01
CA SER A 75 6.81 -4.37 -2.33
C SER A 75 8.11 -3.61 -2.04
N THR A 76 8.65 -2.89 -3.02
CA THR A 76 9.87 -2.10 -2.91
C THR A 76 9.73 -0.96 -1.90
N LEU A 77 8.62 -0.22 -1.91
CA LEU A 77 8.35 0.85 -0.96
C LEU A 77 8.22 0.31 0.47
N ARG A 78 7.48 -0.80 0.67
CA ARG A 78 7.33 -1.41 2.00
C ARG A 78 8.64 -1.97 2.54
N ALA A 79 9.47 -2.59 1.69
CA ALA A 79 10.81 -3.05 2.06
C ALA A 79 11.71 -1.88 2.51
N SER A 80 11.43 -0.66 2.06
CA SER A 80 12.14 0.57 2.42
C SER A 80 11.51 1.31 3.63
N GLY A 81 10.51 0.71 4.27
CA GLY A 81 9.89 1.22 5.49
C GLY A 81 8.63 2.07 5.27
N TYR A 82 8.19 2.30 4.03
CA TYR A 82 6.97 3.07 3.76
C TYR A 82 5.69 2.28 4.11
N ASN A 83 4.64 2.97 4.56
CA ASN A 83 3.30 2.39 4.67
C ASN A 83 2.60 2.37 3.30
N ALA A 84 3.14 1.62 2.34
CA ALA A 84 2.59 1.52 0.99
C ALA A 84 1.56 0.38 0.86
N MET A 85 0.53 0.60 0.03
CA MET A 85 -0.53 -0.38 -0.28
C MET A 85 -1.05 -0.22 -1.71
N LEU A 86 -1.65 -1.28 -2.24
CA LEU A 86 -2.38 -1.24 -3.51
C LEU A 86 -3.74 -0.55 -3.31
N SER A 87 -4.30 0.08 -4.33
CA SER A 87 -5.65 0.66 -4.21
C SER A 87 -6.71 -0.44 -4.02
N HIS A 88 -6.57 -1.60 -4.67
CA HIS A 88 -7.54 -2.70 -4.60
C HIS A 88 -6.84 -4.07 -4.83
N PRO A 89 -7.54 -5.20 -4.59
CA PRO A 89 -6.98 -6.53 -4.87
C PRO A 89 -6.81 -6.75 -6.37
N VAL A 90 -5.66 -7.29 -6.77
CA VAL A 90 -5.33 -7.58 -8.17
C VAL A 90 -4.76 -9.00 -8.34
N PRO A 91 -4.91 -9.63 -9.52
CA PRO A 91 -4.28 -10.91 -9.83
C PRO A 91 -2.77 -10.90 -9.55
N GLY A 92 -2.26 -11.99 -8.95
CA GLY A 92 -0.84 -12.14 -8.64
C GLY A 92 -0.36 -11.39 -7.37
N ASN A 93 -1.23 -10.69 -6.64
CA ASN A 93 -0.86 -10.04 -5.38
C ASN A 93 -0.43 -11.09 -4.31
N PRO A 94 0.81 -11.06 -3.80
CA PRO A 94 1.32 -12.05 -2.82
C PRO A 94 0.84 -11.82 -1.37
N GLY A 95 -0.25 -11.09 -1.17
CA GLY A 95 -0.76 -10.71 0.16
C GLY A 95 -0.35 -9.30 0.62
N LEU A 96 0.00 -8.40 -0.30
CA LEU A 96 0.23 -6.98 0.01
C LEU A 96 -1.08 -6.31 0.44
N PRO A 97 -1.03 -5.34 1.37
CA PRO A 97 -2.21 -4.64 1.83
C PRO A 97 -2.88 -3.87 0.68
N THR A 98 -4.20 -3.73 0.77
CA THR A 98 -5.04 -3.02 -0.19
C THR A 98 -5.89 -1.97 0.52
N LEU A 99 -6.13 -0.82 -0.12
CA LEU A 99 -6.99 0.25 0.39
C LEU A 99 -8.46 -0.19 0.46
N PHE A 100 -8.92 -0.92 -0.55
CA PHE A 100 -10.22 -1.61 -0.54
C PHE A 100 -10.05 -3.12 -0.40
N SER A 101 -10.98 -3.77 0.29
CA SER A 101 -11.05 -5.24 0.36
C SER A 101 -11.56 -5.89 -0.93
N SER A 102 -12.17 -5.11 -1.83
CA SER A 102 -12.62 -5.51 -3.16
C SER A 102 -12.51 -4.33 -4.14
N ALA A 103 -12.37 -4.60 -5.43
CA ALA A 103 -12.28 -3.55 -6.44
C ALA A 103 -13.51 -2.62 -6.46
N PRO A 104 -13.33 -1.29 -6.52
CA PRO A 104 -14.44 -0.35 -6.73
C PRO A 104 -15.16 -0.56 -8.05
N ALA A 105 -16.40 -0.07 -8.15
CA ALA A 105 -17.14 -0.07 -9.40
C ALA A 105 -16.41 0.73 -10.50
N TYR A 106 -16.32 0.15 -11.69
CA TYR A 106 -15.50 0.72 -12.77
C TYR A 106 -15.98 2.12 -13.22
N SER A 107 -17.30 2.35 -13.23
CA SER A 107 -17.91 3.63 -13.62
C SER A 107 -17.51 4.83 -12.75
N SER A 108 -17.02 4.60 -11.54
CA SER A 108 -16.58 5.64 -10.61
C SER A 108 -15.19 5.36 -10.04
N PHE A 109 -14.41 4.52 -10.71
CA PHE A 109 -13.19 3.89 -10.20
C PHE A 109 -12.21 4.91 -9.61
N SER A 110 -11.70 5.82 -10.45
CA SER A 110 -10.73 6.83 -10.03
C SER A 110 -11.26 7.73 -8.92
N THR A 111 -12.52 8.18 -9.02
CA THR A 111 -13.11 9.06 -8.00
C THR A 111 -13.26 8.34 -6.66
N THR A 112 -13.64 7.07 -6.67
CA THR A 112 -13.80 6.27 -5.44
C THR A 112 -12.46 6.08 -4.74
N ILE A 113 -11.40 5.81 -5.50
CA ILE A 113 -10.04 5.67 -4.97
C ILE A 113 -9.55 7.00 -4.38
N CYS A 114 -9.67 8.11 -5.12
CA CYS A 114 -9.28 9.43 -4.61
C CYS A 114 -10.03 9.78 -3.33
N ASN A 115 -11.35 9.60 -3.30
CA ASN A 115 -12.15 9.89 -2.11
C ASN A 115 -11.67 9.10 -0.89
N LYS A 116 -11.37 7.81 -1.05
CA LYS A 116 -10.90 6.99 0.06
C LYS A 116 -9.48 7.33 0.49
N ALA A 117 -8.59 7.64 -0.45
CA ALA A 117 -7.25 8.13 -0.15
C ALA A 117 -7.29 9.46 0.62
N ASN A 118 -8.19 10.36 0.26
CA ASN A 118 -8.42 11.63 0.96
C ASN A 118 -8.96 11.37 2.38
N GLU A 119 -9.94 10.46 2.53
CA GLU A 119 -10.54 10.11 3.82
C GLU A 119 -9.51 9.63 4.85
N ILE A 120 -8.52 8.85 4.40
CA ILE A 120 -7.46 8.34 5.27
C ILE A 120 -6.25 9.28 5.39
N ASN A 121 -6.30 10.47 4.79
CA ASN A 121 -5.18 11.42 4.69
C ASN A 121 -3.89 10.76 4.18
N ALA A 122 -3.97 10.01 3.07
CA ALA A 122 -2.77 9.46 2.45
C ALA A 122 -1.80 10.57 2.04
N ASP A 123 -0.49 10.29 2.07
CA ASP A 123 0.56 11.27 1.77
C ASP A 123 0.91 11.33 0.29
N LEU A 124 0.62 10.27 -0.48
CA LEU A 124 0.91 10.20 -1.92
C LEU A 124 0.01 9.17 -2.61
N LEU A 125 -0.43 9.48 -3.83
CA LEU A 125 -1.09 8.54 -4.73
C LEU A 125 -0.35 8.44 -6.07
N ILE A 126 0.00 7.23 -6.50
CA ILE A 126 0.59 7.00 -7.85
C ILE A 126 -0.32 6.06 -8.62
N SER A 127 -0.74 6.46 -9.83
CA SER A 127 -1.48 5.59 -10.77
C SER A 127 -0.54 5.03 -11.84
N ILE A 128 -0.64 3.74 -12.13
CA ILE A 128 0.22 3.03 -13.09
C ILE A 128 -0.60 2.64 -14.32
N HIS A 129 -0.13 3.03 -15.50
CA HIS A 129 -0.71 2.76 -16.82
C HIS A 129 0.37 2.41 -17.85
N HIS A 130 -0.07 1.88 -18.99
CA HIS A 130 0.78 1.65 -20.17
C HIS A 130 0.04 2.06 -21.45
N ASN A 131 0.46 3.19 -22.00
CA ASN A 131 -0.21 3.85 -23.10
C ASN A 131 -0.24 3.02 -24.40
N SER A 132 -1.06 3.46 -25.36
CA SER A 132 -1.20 2.88 -26.69
C SER A 132 -1.27 3.98 -27.75
N GLY A 133 -0.66 3.73 -28.89
CA GLY A 133 -0.67 4.63 -30.04
C GLY A 133 -0.36 3.88 -31.33
N GLY A 134 0.34 4.52 -32.26
CA GLY A 134 0.86 3.82 -33.44
C GLY A 134 1.83 2.69 -33.06
N ALA A 135 2.03 1.72 -33.95
CA ALA A 135 2.90 0.56 -33.71
C ALA A 135 4.38 0.91 -33.44
N THR A 136 4.80 2.14 -33.80
CA THR A 136 6.15 2.67 -33.56
C THR A 136 6.24 3.61 -32.36
N ALA A 137 5.12 3.95 -31.72
CA ALA A 137 5.12 4.76 -30.51
C ALA A 137 5.96 4.07 -29.44
N SER A 138 6.76 4.82 -28.69
CA SER A 138 7.52 4.25 -27.58
C SER A 138 7.86 5.29 -26.53
N GLY A 139 8.24 4.78 -25.35
CA GLY A 139 8.78 5.51 -24.22
C GLY A 139 7.77 5.85 -23.14
N TYR A 140 8.28 6.17 -21.95
CA TYR A 140 7.45 6.54 -20.81
C TYR A 140 7.09 8.03 -20.80
N GLU A 141 6.01 8.36 -20.11
CA GLU A 141 5.53 9.73 -19.87
C GLU A 141 4.79 9.84 -18.53
N PHE A 142 4.70 11.05 -17.99
CA PHE A 142 4.14 11.31 -16.66
C PHE A 142 3.07 12.39 -16.73
N TYR A 143 1.96 12.15 -16.05
CA TYR A 143 0.83 13.07 -15.99
C TYR A 143 0.63 13.56 -14.55
N TRP A 144 0.37 14.85 -14.41
CA TRP A 144 0.05 15.51 -13.13
C TRP A 144 -1.04 16.55 -13.37
N SER A 145 -1.72 17.00 -12.32
CA SER A 145 -2.74 18.04 -12.42
C SER A 145 -2.34 19.28 -11.63
N SER A 146 -2.52 20.46 -12.21
CA SER A 146 -2.49 21.73 -11.47
C SER A 146 -3.79 21.94 -10.70
N TYR A 147 -4.90 21.41 -11.21
CA TYR A 147 -6.24 21.60 -10.69
C TYR A 147 -6.57 20.56 -9.61
N HIS A 148 -6.86 21.02 -8.39
CA HIS A 148 -7.26 20.15 -7.28
C HIS A 148 -8.50 20.70 -6.56
N PRO A 149 -9.72 20.49 -7.09
CA PRO A 149 -10.94 21.15 -6.60
C PRO A 149 -11.34 20.79 -5.18
N THR A 150 -10.79 19.70 -4.63
CA THR A 150 -10.99 19.30 -3.23
C THR A 150 -10.12 20.10 -2.25
N VAL A 151 -9.16 20.88 -2.74
CA VAL A 151 -8.18 21.64 -1.94
C VAL A 151 -8.24 23.13 -2.23
N ASP A 152 -8.19 23.51 -3.52
CA ASP A 152 -8.27 24.90 -3.96
C ASP A 152 -9.14 25.01 -5.22
N ASN A 153 -9.89 26.10 -5.33
CA ASN A 153 -10.73 26.43 -6.48
C ASN A 153 -10.47 27.86 -7.00
N ASN A 154 -9.36 28.49 -6.60
CA ASN A 154 -8.92 29.78 -7.13
C ASN A 154 -8.14 29.58 -8.44
N GLY A 155 -8.06 30.60 -9.29
CA GLY A 155 -7.17 30.58 -10.47
C GLY A 155 -7.53 29.60 -11.60
N ILE A 156 -8.73 29.00 -11.57
CA ILE A 156 -9.13 27.97 -12.53
C ILE A 156 -9.39 28.57 -13.93
N TYR A 157 -8.85 27.92 -14.96
CA TYR A 157 -9.07 28.27 -16.36
C TYR A 157 -9.15 27.01 -17.23
N GLN A 158 -9.82 27.13 -18.37
CA GLN A 158 -10.03 26.02 -19.29
C GLN A 158 -9.05 26.04 -20.46
N LYS A 159 -8.52 24.87 -20.82
CA LYS A 159 -7.60 24.69 -21.94
C LYS A 159 -8.08 23.57 -22.86
N ALA A 160 -8.26 23.90 -24.14
CA ALA A 160 -8.58 22.92 -25.18
C ALA A 160 -7.32 22.17 -25.66
N GLY A 161 -7.51 20.96 -26.18
CA GLY A 161 -6.48 20.20 -26.89
C GLY A 161 -5.52 19.40 -26.01
N LEU A 162 -5.82 19.26 -24.71
CA LEU A 162 -5.13 18.31 -23.82
C LEU A 162 -5.72 16.89 -23.90
N TRP A 163 -6.96 16.78 -24.36
CA TRP A 163 -7.64 15.54 -24.65
C TRP A 163 -7.64 15.27 -26.16
N GLY A 164 -7.54 14.00 -26.55
CA GLY A 164 -7.51 13.59 -27.96
C GLY A 164 -8.81 13.91 -28.72
N ASP A 165 -9.91 14.15 -28.00
CA ASP A 165 -11.20 14.56 -28.53
C ASP A 165 -11.39 16.09 -28.62
N GLY A 166 -10.39 16.87 -28.18
CA GLY A 166 -10.43 18.33 -28.16
C GLY A 166 -11.23 18.95 -27.01
N SER A 167 -11.72 18.15 -26.06
CA SER A 167 -12.46 18.65 -24.89
C SER A 167 -11.63 19.61 -24.03
N LEU A 168 -12.34 20.43 -23.25
CA LEU A 168 -11.74 21.40 -22.34
C LEU A 168 -11.27 20.68 -21.06
N ALA A 169 -10.03 20.92 -20.69
CA ALA A 169 -9.47 20.52 -19.40
C ALA A 169 -9.47 21.72 -18.43
N ASP A 170 -9.82 21.48 -17.17
CA ASP A 170 -9.72 22.49 -16.11
C ASP A 170 -8.30 22.49 -15.52
N LEU A 171 -7.62 23.63 -15.59
CA LEU A 171 -6.27 23.85 -15.06
C LEU A 171 -6.27 24.98 -14.03
N ASP A 172 -5.22 25.06 -13.23
CA ASP A 172 -5.07 26.08 -12.19
C ASP A 172 -3.83 26.95 -12.44
N ALA A 173 -4.03 28.27 -12.55
CA ALA A 173 -2.95 29.24 -12.71
C ALA A 173 -2.22 29.55 -11.37
N THR A 174 -2.83 29.18 -10.25
CA THR A 174 -2.33 29.34 -8.87
C THR A 174 -2.38 27.99 -8.13
N PRO A 175 -1.72 26.93 -8.65
CA PRO A 175 -1.89 25.58 -8.16
C PRO A 175 -1.52 25.44 -6.67
N PRO A 176 -2.27 24.63 -5.89
CA PRO A 176 -1.97 24.41 -4.49
C PRO A 176 -0.65 23.66 -4.32
N ALA A 177 -0.09 23.73 -3.10
CA ALA A 177 1.13 23.04 -2.68
C ALA A 177 1.24 21.59 -3.20
N ILE A 178 0.19 20.80 -3.00
CA ILE A 178 0.15 19.38 -3.40
C ILE A 178 0.28 19.17 -4.92
N ALA A 179 -0.20 20.11 -5.73
CA ALA A 179 -0.10 20.05 -7.19
C ALA A 179 1.33 20.37 -7.64
N ILE A 180 2.00 21.30 -6.95
CA ILE A 180 3.42 21.62 -7.18
C ILE A 180 4.30 20.40 -6.81
N MET A 181 4.02 19.74 -5.69
CA MET A 181 4.69 18.49 -5.30
C MET A 181 4.45 17.36 -6.32
N SER A 182 3.25 17.28 -6.89
CA SER A 182 2.94 16.31 -7.96
C SER A 182 3.81 16.53 -9.20
N LYS A 183 3.95 17.80 -9.60
CA LYS A 183 4.84 18.18 -10.71
C LYS A 183 6.29 17.85 -10.40
N GLU A 184 6.76 18.10 -9.18
CA GLU A 184 8.12 17.75 -8.77
C GLU A 184 8.36 16.24 -8.81
N LEU A 185 7.44 15.44 -8.26
CA LEU A 185 7.54 13.98 -8.33
C LEU A 185 7.64 13.50 -9.79
N ALA A 186 6.83 14.07 -10.69
CA ALA A 186 6.92 13.77 -12.12
C ALA A 186 8.29 14.15 -12.73
N ASN A 187 8.92 15.24 -12.27
CA ASN A 187 10.28 15.61 -12.67
C ASN A 187 11.34 14.65 -12.13
N ASN A 188 11.24 14.25 -10.86
CA ASN A 188 12.15 13.29 -10.24
C ASN A 188 12.06 11.94 -10.96
N LEU A 189 10.83 11.47 -11.20
CA LEU A 189 10.57 10.26 -11.98
C LEU A 189 11.18 10.34 -13.38
N ASN A 190 10.95 11.43 -14.12
CA ASN A 190 11.52 11.61 -15.46
C ASN A 190 13.06 11.62 -15.45
N THR A 191 13.66 12.27 -14.46
CA THR A 191 15.12 12.35 -14.29
C THR A 191 15.72 10.98 -13.99
N ASN A 192 15.18 10.29 -12.98
CA ASN A 192 15.69 9.00 -12.52
C ASN A 192 15.44 7.89 -13.55
N PHE A 193 14.27 7.89 -14.18
CA PHE A 193 13.97 6.95 -15.27
C PHE A 193 14.95 7.16 -16.43
N LYS A 194 15.27 8.41 -16.77
CA LYS A 194 16.18 8.72 -17.88
C LYS A 194 17.61 8.31 -17.58
N ALA A 195 18.03 8.44 -16.32
CA ALA A 195 19.37 8.06 -15.89
C ALA A 195 19.58 6.54 -15.88
N SER A 196 18.54 5.77 -15.58
CA SER A 196 18.69 4.35 -15.20
C SER A 196 17.96 3.35 -16.11
N LEU A 197 16.89 3.75 -16.82
CA LEU A 197 16.09 2.85 -17.65
C LEU A 197 16.51 2.93 -19.12
N THR A 198 17.34 1.98 -19.55
CA THR A 198 17.81 1.88 -20.93
C THR A 198 16.91 1.05 -21.85
N HIS A 199 15.95 0.31 -21.28
CA HIS A 199 15.09 -0.63 -22.01
C HIS A 199 13.84 0.04 -22.60
N VAL A 200 13.36 1.12 -21.98
CA VAL A 200 12.25 1.96 -22.42
C VAL A 200 12.81 3.38 -22.64
N PRO A 201 12.68 3.98 -23.82
CA PRO A 201 13.22 5.31 -24.09
C PRO A 201 12.47 6.41 -23.32
N SER A 202 13.16 7.51 -23.02
CA SER A 202 12.51 8.71 -22.49
C SER A 202 11.84 9.50 -23.61
N ARG A 203 10.57 9.86 -23.44
CA ARG A 203 9.93 10.92 -24.25
C ARG A 203 10.22 12.32 -23.71
N ASN A 204 10.77 12.41 -22.50
CA ASN A 204 10.96 13.65 -21.75
C ASN A 204 9.67 14.49 -21.66
N GLN A 205 8.54 13.81 -21.45
CA GLN A 205 7.20 14.40 -21.39
C GLN A 205 6.66 14.36 -19.96
N ILE A 206 6.45 15.55 -19.40
CA ILE A 206 5.73 15.79 -18.15
C ILE A 206 4.51 16.61 -18.53
N ILE A 207 3.35 15.99 -18.50
CA ILE A 207 2.13 16.49 -19.12
C ILE A 207 1.17 16.94 -18.01
N GLU A 208 0.74 18.19 -18.10
CA GLU A 208 -0.31 18.72 -17.23
C GLU A 208 -1.67 18.37 -17.84
N ARG A 209 -2.49 17.63 -17.10
CA ARG A 209 -3.84 17.23 -17.51
C ARG A 209 -4.74 17.09 -16.28
N ASP A 210 -6.04 17.24 -16.48
CA ASP A 210 -7.04 17.12 -15.43
C ASP A 210 -7.59 15.70 -15.35
N ASP A 211 -6.75 14.66 -15.25
CA ASP A 211 -7.23 13.29 -15.04
C ASP A 211 -7.95 13.14 -13.71
N ALA A 212 -9.02 12.36 -13.66
CA ALA A 212 -9.80 12.19 -12.43
C ALA A 212 -8.97 11.62 -11.27
N ILE A 213 -8.01 10.73 -11.59
CA ILE A 213 -7.15 10.06 -10.60
C ILE A 213 -6.07 10.98 -10.02
N THR A 214 -5.66 12.03 -10.74
CA THR A 214 -4.67 13.00 -10.26
C THR A 214 -5.34 14.24 -9.68
N ARG A 215 -6.42 14.76 -10.29
CA ARG A 215 -7.04 16.03 -9.87
C ARG A 215 -7.88 15.95 -8.59
N LYS A 216 -8.48 14.78 -8.27
CA LYS A 216 -9.43 14.66 -7.15
C LYS A 216 -8.79 14.34 -5.81
N THR A 217 -7.46 14.47 -5.71
CA THR A 217 -6.71 14.13 -4.50
C THR A 217 -6.45 15.33 -3.61
N SER A 218 -6.43 15.12 -2.29
CA SER A 218 -5.98 16.09 -1.29
C SER A 218 -4.50 15.91 -0.90
N MET A 219 -3.79 15.05 -1.62
CA MET A 219 -2.36 14.79 -1.52
C MET A 219 -1.71 14.83 -2.91
N PRO A 220 -0.37 14.92 -3.00
CA PRO A 220 0.34 14.83 -4.27
C PRO A 220 -0.05 13.55 -5.03
N SER A 221 -0.15 13.65 -6.35
CA SER A 221 -0.53 12.52 -7.20
C SER A 221 0.05 12.59 -8.61
N VAL A 222 0.50 11.45 -9.12
CA VAL A 222 1.05 11.32 -10.48
C VAL A 222 0.48 10.07 -11.15
N LEU A 223 0.19 10.17 -12.44
CA LEU A 223 -0.04 9.01 -13.29
C LEU A 223 1.21 8.73 -14.13
N ILE A 224 1.67 7.49 -14.10
CA ILE A 224 2.83 7.00 -14.86
C ILE A 224 2.30 6.19 -16.04
N GLU A 225 2.58 6.64 -17.26
CA GLU A 225 2.54 5.79 -18.44
C GLU A 225 3.93 5.17 -18.62
N ALA A 226 4.10 3.92 -18.21
CA ALA A 226 5.41 3.30 -18.11
C ALA A 226 6.01 2.89 -19.48
N GLY A 227 5.24 2.97 -20.57
CA GLY A 227 5.67 2.74 -21.95
C GLY A 227 4.48 2.48 -22.88
N PHE A 228 4.72 2.19 -24.16
CA PHE A 228 3.66 1.96 -25.14
C PHE A 228 3.44 0.47 -25.42
N ILE A 229 2.29 -0.05 -25.01
CA ILE A 229 1.93 -1.45 -25.24
C ILE A 229 1.70 -1.75 -26.73
N SER A 230 1.30 -0.75 -27.53
CA SER A 230 1.08 -0.90 -28.98
C SER A 230 2.35 -1.25 -29.76
N ASN A 231 3.52 -1.05 -29.17
CA ASN A 231 4.81 -1.40 -29.77
C ASN A 231 5.23 -2.80 -29.33
N ASN A 232 5.32 -3.73 -30.28
CA ASN A 232 5.61 -5.14 -29.99
C ASN A 232 6.93 -5.30 -29.21
N ALA A 233 7.98 -4.60 -29.61
CA ALA A 233 9.29 -4.72 -28.99
C ALA A 233 9.33 -4.10 -27.59
N GLU A 234 8.60 -3.00 -27.37
CA GLU A 234 8.50 -2.39 -26.06
C GLU A 234 7.59 -3.19 -25.11
N SER A 235 6.44 -3.67 -25.59
CA SER A 235 5.49 -4.49 -24.80
C SER A 235 6.16 -5.71 -24.15
N LEU A 236 7.04 -6.41 -24.88
CA LEU A 236 7.81 -7.54 -24.35
C LEU A 236 8.79 -7.12 -23.26
N LYS A 237 9.40 -5.93 -23.37
CA LYS A 237 10.31 -5.39 -22.35
C LYS A 237 9.57 -4.91 -21.12
N LEU A 238 8.36 -4.38 -21.30
CA LEU A 238 7.47 -3.96 -20.22
C LEU A 238 6.90 -5.16 -19.46
N ALA A 239 6.70 -6.30 -20.14
CA ALA A 239 6.30 -7.56 -19.52
C ALA A 239 7.45 -8.28 -18.78
N ASP A 240 8.71 -7.91 -19.03
CA ASP A 240 9.87 -8.51 -18.37
C ASP A 240 9.93 -8.09 -16.88
N GLY A 241 9.88 -9.08 -15.99
CA GLY A 241 9.81 -8.85 -14.55
C GLY A 241 11.05 -8.18 -13.95
N ALA A 242 12.22 -8.29 -14.57
CA ALA A 242 13.45 -7.62 -14.12
C ALA A 242 13.46 -6.14 -14.53
N ASN A 243 12.96 -5.82 -15.72
CA ASN A 243 12.76 -4.44 -16.17
C ASN A 243 11.72 -3.70 -15.32
N GLN A 244 10.60 -4.37 -15.00
CA GLN A 244 9.60 -3.82 -14.07
C GLN A 244 10.21 -3.55 -12.68
N GLN A 245 11.10 -4.42 -12.19
CA GLN A 245 11.78 -4.19 -10.92
C GLN A 245 12.67 -2.94 -10.97
N LYS A 246 13.43 -2.75 -12.05
CA LYS A 246 14.24 -1.54 -12.23
C LYS A 246 13.39 -0.27 -12.22
N MET A 247 12.22 -0.29 -12.86
CA MET A 247 11.26 0.81 -12.79
C MET A 247 10.79 1.05 -11.35
N ALA A 248 10.40 0.00 -10.63
CA ALA A 248 9.97 0.10 -9.24
C ALA A 248 11.05 0.71 -8.32
N ASP A 249 12.32 0.35 -8.54
CA ASP A 249 13.45 0.91 -7.80
C ASP A 249 13.63 2.42 -8.08
N GLN A 250 13.41 2.87 -9.32
CA GLN A 250 13.45 4.30 -9.65
C GLN A 250 12.25 5.08 -9.07
N VAL A 251 11.08 4.43 -8.95
CA VAL A 251 9.93 5.03 -8.24
C VAL A 251 10.28 5.24 -6.78
N LEU A 252 10.89 4.26 -6.10
CA LEU A 252 11.35 4.41 -4.71
C LEU A 252 12.31 5.59 -4.53
N ILE A 253 13.31 5.72 -5.41
CA ILE A 253 14.28 6.82 -5.35
C ILE A 253 13.53 8.16 -5.47
N SER A 254 12.66 8.29 -6.48
CA SER A 254 11.93 9.53 -6.75
C SER A 254 10.97 9.92 -5.62
N VAL A 255 10.32 8.92 -5.01
CA VAL A 255 9.47 9.10 -3.81
C VAL A 255 10.31 9.53 -2.62
N SER A 256 11.47 8.91 -2.42
CA SER A 256 12.37 9.26 -1.31
C SER A 256 12.95 10.66 -1.47
N GLU A 257 13.22 11.11 -2.69
CA GLU A 257 13.62 12.49 -3.00
C GLU A 257 12.49 13.48 -2.72
N LEU A 258 11.25 13.16 -3.10
CA LEU A 258 10.09 14.02 -2.83
C LEU A 258 9.90 14.27 -1.32
N PHE A 259 10.10 13.22 -0.51
CA PHE A 259 9.96 13.31 0.95
C PHE A 259 11.29 13.63 1.67
N ALA A 260 12.38 13.85 0.93
CA ALA A 260 13.63 14.33 1.50
C ALA A 260 13.56 15.85 1.71
N ALA A 261 13.87 16.31 2.93
CA ALA A 261 13.90 17.74 3.21
C ALA A 261 14.99 18.45 2.37
N SER A 262 14.58 19.26 1.39
CA SER A 262 15.48 20.19 0.69
C SER A 262 16.09 21.19 1.69
N THR A 263 17.42 21.34 1.63
CA THR A 263 18.22 22.13 2.58
C THR A 263 18.42 23.59 2.16
N THR A 264 17.91 24.03 1.00
CA THR A 264 18.09 25.42 0.55
C THR A 264 16.92 26.30 1.05
N PRO A 265 17.15 27.22 2.01
CA PRO A 265 16.09 28.05 2.56
C PRO A 265 15.65 29.15 1.58
N MET A 266 14.38 29.57 1.69
CA MET A 266 13.87 30.76 1.01
C MET A 266 14.62 32.02 1.49
N THR A 267 14.82 32.98 0.60
CA THR A 267 15.48 34.26 0.94
C THR A 267 14.68 35.46 0.42
N ALA A 268 14.90 36.62 1.01
CA ALA A 268 14.42 37.91 0.50
C ALA A 268 15.55 38.94 0.59
N THR A 269 15.54 39.94 -0.29
CA THR A 269 16.57 40.99 -0.32
C THR A 269 16.23 42.19 0.56
N GLY A 270 14.96 42.32 1.00
CA GLY A 270 14.58 43.34 1.98
C GLY A 270 13.12 43.25 2.40
N PHE A 271 12.84 43.67 3.64
CA PHE A 271 11.50 43.79 4.21
C PHE A 271 11.38 45.13 4.96
N THR A 272 10.37 45.93 4.60
CA THR A 272 10.20 47.31 5.06
C THR A 272 8.74 47.61 5.40
N ALA A 273 8.50 48.56 6.30
CA ALA A 273 7.15 49.06 6.59
C ALA A 273 7.11 50.60 6.58
N THR A 274 6.00 51.17 6.11
CA THR A 274 5.73 52.62 6.12
C THR A 274 4.36 52.90 6.73
N VAL A 275 4.23 54.07 7.37
CA VAL A 275 2.98 54.50 8.03
C VAL A 275 2.37 55.67 7.28
N SER A 276 1.06 55.60 7.03
CA SER A 276 0.27 56.70 6.47
C SER A 276 -1.10 56.75 7.17
N GLY A 277 -1.31 57.75 8.03
CA GLY A 277 -2.52 57.84 8.85
C GLY A 277 -2.67 56.65 9.80
N ASP A 278 -3.81 55.96 9.71
CA ASP A 278 -4.18 54.77 10.48
C ASP A 278 -3.81 53.45 9.77
N LYS A 279 -2.89 53.49 8.79
CA LYS A 279 -2.48 52.30 8.04
C LYS A 279 -0.97 52.13 8.02
N ILE A 280 -0.54 50.89 8.21
CA ILE A 280 0.84 50.43 8.01
C ILE A 280 0.87 49.64 6.70
N THR A 281 1.78 49.99 5.79
CA THR A 281 2.02 49.21 4.57
C THR A 281 3.34 48.48 4.71
N ALA A 282 3.30 47.16 4.75
CA ALA A 282 4.47 46.30 4.85
C ALA A 282 4.79 45.69 3.48
N THR A 283 6.05 45.72 3.06
CA THR A 283 6.48 45.30 1.73
C THR A 283 7.78 44.48 1.80
N VAL A 284 7.77 43.28 1.20
CA VAL A 284 8.94 42.40 1.04
C VAL A 284 9.38 42.34 -0.42
N LYS A 285 10.68 42.44 -0.67
CA LYS A 285 11.30 42.52 -2.01
C LYS A 285 12.32 41.40 -2.23
N GLY A 286 12.50 41.05 -3.51
CA GLY A 286 13.51 40.07 -3.96
C GLY A 286 13.34 38.68 -3.35
N VAL A 287 12.09 38.22 -3.21
CA VAL A 287 11.80 36.89 -2.68
C VAL A 287 12.28 35.83 -3.66
N SER A 288 13.23 35.01 -3.22
CA SER A 288 13.71 33.82 -3.93
C SER A 288 13.23 32.60 -3.17
N ALA A 289 12.38 31.81 -3.83
CA ALA A 289 11.78 30.60 -3.30
C ALA A 289 12.13 29.41 -4.20
N PRO A 290 13.27 28.73 -3.94
CA PRO A 290 13.74 27.61 -4.77
C PRO A 290 12.70 26.47 -4.86
N ASN A 291 11.91 26.31 -3.81
CA ASN A 291 10.87 25.30 -3.63
C ASN A 291 9.47 25.80 -4.04
N GLY A 292 9.39 26.93 -4.75
CA GLY A 292 8.15 27.66 -4.98
C GLY A 292 7.64 28.40 -3.73
N LEU A 293 6.81 29.42 -3.96
CA LEU A 293 6.23 30.26 -2.92
C LEU A 293 4.72 30.09 -2.96
N GLN A 294 4.14 29.56 -1.89
CA GLN A 294 2.70 29.43 -1.73
C GLN A 294 2.08 30.76 -1.29
N VAL A 295 2.55 31.29 -0.16
CA VAL A 295 1.99 32.49 0.46
C VAL A 295 3.05 33.22 1.29
N ILE A 296 2.89 34.55 1.43
CA ILE A 296 3.65 35.35 2.37
C ILE A 296 2.71 35.85 3.46
N TYR A 297 3.08 35.57 4.70
CA TYR A 297 2.41 36.06 5.87
C TYR A 297 3.22 37.13 6.59
N ILE A 298 2.53 38.17 7.05
CA ILE A 298 3.06 39.28 7.81
C ILE A 298 2.34 39.36 9.15
N PRO A 299 2.76 38.58 10.17
CA PRO A 299 2.27 38.78 11.53
C PRO A 299 2.72 40.14 12.06
N THR A 300 1.77 40.89 12.60
CA THR A 300 1.94 42.25 13.10
C THR A 300 1.31 42.36 14.50
N TRP A 301 1.96 43.08 15.40
CA TRP A 301 1.45 43.41 16.73
C TRP A 301 2.02 44.77 17.17
N SER A 302 1.34 45.45 18.08
CA SER A 302 1.83 46.70 18.67
C SER A 302 2.80 46.39 19.83
N ASP A 303 3.76 47.26 20.13
CA ASP A 303 4.63 47.07 21.31
C ASP A 303 3.86 47.27 22.64
N GLU A 304 2.68 47.89 22.59
CA GLU A 304 1.82 48.11 23.74
C GLU A 304 1.11 46.80 24.10
N GLY A 305 1.30 46.27 25.32
CA GLY A 305 0.72 44.99 25.73
C GLY A 305 1.50 43.73 25.29
N GLY A 306 2.43 43.85 24.34
CA GLY A 306 3.23 42.73 23.86
C GLY A 306 2.65 42.14 22.58
N GLN A 307 2.49 40.81 22.48
CA GLN A 307 1.86 40.17 21.30
C GLN A 307 0.36 39.92 21.50
N ASP A 308 -0.28 40.62 22.43
CA ASP A 308 -1.69 40.39 22.79
C ASP A 308 -2.67 40.78 21.68
N ASP A 309 -2.27 41.69 20.78
CA ASP A 309 -3.04 42.10 19.61
C ASP A 309 -2.54 41.49 18.28
N LEU A 310 -1.69 40.44 18.35
CA LEU A 310 -1.05 39.86 17.17
C LEU A 310 -2.05 39.35 16.13
N LYS A 311 -1.89 39.83 14.90
CA LYS A 311 -2.69 39.41 13.74
C LYS A 311 -1.83 39.08 12.54
N TRP A 312 -2.23 38.06 11.80
CA TRP A 312 -1.57 37.59 10.60
C TRP A 312 -2.21 38.20 9.36
N TYR A 313 -1.43 38.93 8.58
CA TYR A 313 -1.87 39.52 7.32
C TYR A 313 -1.28 38.75 6.14
N THR A 314 -2.07 38.51 5.10
CA THR A 314 -1.59 37.87 3.87
C THR A 314 -1.11 38.94 2.90
N ALA A 315 0.14 38.84 2.44
CA ALA A 315 0.71 39.80 1.49
C ALA A 315 0.32 39.45 0.05
N THR A 316 -0.04 40.47 -0.72
CA THR A 316 -0.43 40.36 -2.13
C THR A 316 0.72 40.74 -3.04
N LYS A 317 0.90 40.00 -4.13
CA LYS A 317 1.96 40.25 -5.12
C LYS A 317 1.69 41.57 -5.87
N GLN A 318 2.70 42.41 -5.95
CA GLN A 318 2.68 43.70 -6.64
C GLN A 318 3.23 43.57 -8.07
N SER A 319 2.97 44.57 -8.92
CA SER A 319 3.39 44.56 -10.33
C SER A 319 4.92 44.59 -10.52
N ASP A 320 5.66 45.08 -9.53
CA ASP A 320 7.14 45.09 -9.52
C ASP A 320 7.76 43.80 -8.98
N GLY A 321 6.95 42.78 -8.66
CA GLY A 321 7.37 41.50 -8.12
C GLY A 321 7.59 41.47 -6.60
N SER A 322 7.40 42.59 -5.90
CA SER A 322 7.34 42.62 -4.44
C SER A 322 6.02 42.05 -3.91
N TYR A 323 5.92 41.79 -2.61
CA TYR A 323 4.66 41.44 -1.95
C TYR A 323 4.36 42.45 -0.85
N SER A 324 3.10 42.88 -0.74
CA SER A 324 2.69 43.90 0.22
C SER A 324 1.36 43.58 0.91
N ALA A 325 1.27 43.96 2.19
CA ALA A 325 0.04 43.94 2.97
C ALA A 325 -0.23 45.33 3.56
N THR A 326 -1.50 45.71 3.63
CA THR A 326 -1.96 46.89 4.36
C THR A 326 -2.59 46.43 5.67
N ILE A 327 -2.02 46.91 6.78
CA ILE A 327 -2.47 46.66 8.14
C ILE A 327 -3.23 47.90 8.60
N ASP A 328 -4.46 47.72 9.07
CA ASP A 328 -5.30 48.78 9.60
C ASP A 328 -5.12 48.87 11.12
N VAL A 329 -4.75 50.04 11.63
CA VAL A 329 -4.48 50.27 13.06
C VAL A 329 -5.73 50.03 13.91
N LYS A 330 -6.94 50.10 13.33
CA LYS A 330 -8.18 49.70 14.03
C LYS A 330 -8.19 48.22 14.41
N ASP A 331 -7.54 47.37 13.60
CA ASP A 331 -7.46 45.93 13.85
C ASP A 331 -6.54 45.65 15.04
N HIS A 332 -5.73 46.64 15.41
CA HIS A 332 -4.81 46.67 16.55
C HIS A 332 -5.29 47.67 17.62
N GLY A 333 -6.61 47.78 17.79
CA GLY A 333 -7.18 48.53 18.91
C GLY A 333 -6.98 50.05 18.87
N TYR A 334 -6.54 50.59 17.73
CA TYR A 334 -6.16 52.00 17.53
C TYR A 334 -4.89 52.44 18.29
N GLU A 335 -3.99 51.51 18.61
CA GLU A 335 -2.82 51.77 19.43
C GLU A 335 -1.78 52.66 18.72
N SER A 336 -1.27 53.65 19.44
CA SER A 336 -0.17 54.52 18.97
C SER A 336 1.16 53.99 19.49
N GLY A 337 2.22 54.08 18.70
CA GLY A 337 3.55 53.61 19.09
C GLY A 337 4.20 52.73 18.03
N ASN A 338 5.23 51.97 18.45
CA ASN A 338 5.90 51.03 17.56
C ASN A 338 5.05 49.78 17.36
N TYR A 339 5.05 49.26 16.14
CA TYR A 339 4.50 47.98 15.74
C TYR A 339 5.64 47.10 15.26
N GLN A 340 5.63 45.83 15.65
CA GLN A 340 6.56 44.82 15.16
C GLN A 340 5.92 44.04 14.03
N LEU A 341 6.70 43.80 12.97
CA LEU A 341 6.26 43.04 11.81
C LEU A 341 7.32 41.99 11.50
N HIS A 342 6.90 40.73 11.37
CA HIS A 342 7.74 39.69 10.76
C HIS A 342 7.20 39.35 9.38
N CYS A 343 8.01 38.71 8.55
CA CYS A 343 7.64 38.27 7.22
C CYS A 343 8.05 36.80 7.05
N TYR A 344 7.07 35.93 6.85
CA TYR A 344 7.28 34.50 6.62
C TYR A 344 6.81 34.13 5.22
N GLY A 345 7.69 33.49 4.45
CA GLY A 345 7.32 32.81 3.23
C GLY A 345 7.01 31.35 3.51
N VAL A 346 5.90 30.86 2.99
CA VAL A 346 5.54 29.45 3.01
C VAL A 346 5.88 28.88 1.65
N ASP A 347 6.75 27.87 1.62
CA ASP A 347 7.08 27.20 0.37
C ASP A 347 5.96 26.24 -0.06
N SER A 348 6.10 25.65 -1.25
CA SER A 348 5.09 24.76 -1.81
C SER A 348 4.93 23.43 -1.05
N TYR A 349 5.72 23.19 0.01
CA TYR A 349 5.58 22.03 0.90
C TYR A 349 4.94 22.42 2.24
N GLY A 350 4.52 23.68 2.41
CA GLY A 350 3.98 24.19 3.66
C GLY A 350 5.05 24.57 4.70
N LYS A 351 6.34 24.59 4.33
CA LYS A 351 7.41 24.95 5.26
C LYS A 351 7.52 26.47 5.38
N TYR A 352 7.48 26.97 6.60
CA TYR A 352 7.66 28.38 6.92
C TYR A 352 9.14 28.75 6.96
N THR A 353 9.51 29.81 6.24
CA THR A 353 10.84 30.43 6.29
C THR A 353 10.70 31.90 6.65
N LEU A 354 11.42 32.36 7.67
CA LEU A 354 11.50 33.78 8.01
C LEU A 354 12.29 34.52 6.92
N LEU A 355 11.65 35.44 6.22
CA LEU A 355 12.23 36.25 5.15
C LEU A 355 12.77 37.58 5.64
N GLY A 356 12.28 38.06 6.79
CA GLY A 356 12.76 39.29 7.42
C GLY A 356 11.86 39.75 8.56
N ASN A 357 12.29 40.78 9.27
CA ASN A 357 11.50 41.50 10.26
C ASN A 357 11.78 43.01 10.16
N THR A 358 10.83 43.82 10.62
CA THR A 358 10.94 45.29 10.66
C THR A 358 9.97 45.86 11.71
N ASN A 359 9.99 47.16 11.92
CA ASN A 359 9.03 47.86 12.77
C ASN A 359 8.49 49.12 12.08
N ALA A 360 7.35 49.61 12.57
CA ALA A 360 6.69 50.82 12.08
C ALA A 360 6.16 51.64 13.26
N ASN A 361 6.42 52.95 13.29
CA ASN A 361 5.94 53.82 14.37
C ASN A 361 4.70 54.61 13.94
N VAL A 362 3.56 54.36 14.60
CA VAL A 362 2.28 55.03 14.37
C VAL A 362 2.10 56.18 15.36
N THR A 363 2.07 57.42 14.86
CA THR A 363 2.02 58.65 15.67
C THR A 363 0.63 59.30 15.76
N ALA A 364 -0.34 58.92 14.92
CA ALA A 364 -1.64 59.60 14.84
C ALA A 364 -2.82 58.62 14.95
N SER A 365 -3.32 58.43 16.17
CA SER A 365 -4.66 57.90 16.45
C SER A 365 -5.24 58.66 17.65
N VAL A 366 -6.21 59.54 17.40
CA VAL A 366 -6.78 60.48 18.40
C VAL A 366 -8.13 59.96 18.92
N GLN A 367 -8.27 58.66 19.17
CA GLN A 367 -9.42 58.16 19.92
C GLN A 367 -9.09 58.11 21.42
N GLU A 368 -9.71 58.99 22.21
CA GLU A 368 -9.58 58.96 23.67
C GLU A 368 -10.11 57.62 24.23
N LYS A 369 -9.23 56.89 24.90
CA LYS A 369 -9.53 55.58 25.52
C LYS A 369 -10.45 55.76 26.73
N MET A 370 -11.38 54.84 26.94
CA MET A 370 -12.16 54.78 28.18
C MET A 370 -11.20 54.55 29.36
N THR A 371 -11.31 55.33 30.43
CA THR A 371 -10.47 55.20 31.62
C THR A 371 -11.32 55.14 32.89
N ALA A 372 -10.73 54.64 33.97
CA ALA A 372 -11.27 54.75 35.32
C ALA A 372 -10.18 55.25 36.26
N THR A 373 -10.55 56.00 37.31
CA THR A 373 -9.57 56.48 38.30
C THR A 373 -9.24 55.44 39.37
N SER A 374 -10.13 54.45 39.61
CA SER A 374 -9.84 53.37 40.56
C SER A 374 -10.66 52.10 40.31
N VAL A 375 -10.00 50.97 40.56
CA VAL A 375 -10.61 49.63 40.70
C VAL A 375 -10.21 49.12 42.08
N THR A 376 -11.18 48.69 42.88
CA THR A 376 -10.95 48.26 44.28
C THR A 376 -11.66 46.95 44.57
N GLY A 377 -11.03 46.10 45.38
CA GLY A 377 -11.58 44.84 45.87
C GLY A 377 -11.54 44.81 47.39
N THR A 378 -12.67 44.55 48.04
CA THR A 378 -12.76 44.45 49.51
C THR A 378 -13.32 43.10 49.91
N VAL A 379 -12.69 42.45 50.90
CA VAL A 379 -13.08 41.11 51.38
C VAL A 379 -13.89 41.25 52.66
N SER A 380 -15.03 40.54 52.72
CA SER A 380 -15.83 40.38 53.94
C SER A 380 -16.31 38.94 54.04
N GLY A 381 -15.76 38.18 54.98
CA GLY A 381 -16.01 36.74 55.10
C GLY A 381 -15.68 36.00 53.80
N ASN A 382 -16.66 35.27 53.26
CA ASN A 382 -16.56 34.51 52.02
C ASN A 382 -16.93 35.30 50.76
N THR A 383 -16.96 36.63 50.84
CA THR A 383 -17.35 37.47 49.70
C THR A 383 -16.32 38.53 49.37
N ILE A 384 -16.16 38.81 48.09
CA ILE A 384 -15.35 39.88 47.52
C ILE A 384 -16.29 40.90 46.91
N THR A 385 -16.14 42.17 47.27
CA THR A 385 -16.85 43.28 46.63
C THR A 385 -15.88 44.04 45.73
N ALA A 386 -16.12 44.00 44.41
CA ALA A 386 -15.37 44.75 43.42
C ALA A 386 -16.10 46.06 43.08
N THR A 387 -15.38 47.20 43.07
CA THR A 387 -15.93 48.52 42.76
C THR A 387 -15.01 49.30 41.81
N VAL A 388 -15.58 49.87 40.75
CA VAL A 388 -14.90 50.70 39.73
C VAL A 388 -15.43 52.14 39.81
N LYS A 389 -14.55 53.14 39.93
CA LYS A 389 -14.93 54.56 40.08
C LYS A 389 -14.20 55.50 39.13
N GLY A 390 -14.79 56.69 38.93
CA GLY A 390 -14.23 57.80 38.14
C GLY A 390 -14.06 57.44 36.67
N ILE A 391 -15.10 56.86 36.07
CA ILE A 391 -15.06 56.37 34.69
C ILE A 391 -15.22 57.56 33.74
N ILE A 392 -14.27 57.72 32.82
CA ILE A 392 -14.38 58.62 31.67
C ILE A 392 -14.58 57.75 30.44
N ALA A 393 -15.75 57.84 29.83
CA ALA A 393 -16.16 57.02 28.70
C ALA A 393 -16.61 57.91 27.52
N PRO A 394 -15.69 58.38 26.67
CA PRO A 394 -15.99 59.30 25.57
C PRO A 394 -17.06 58.78 24.60
N ASN A 395 -17.15 57.45 24.43
CA ASN A 395 -18.12 56.78 23.57
C ASN A 395 -19.30 56.15 24.34
N GLY A 396 -19.49 56.54 25.60
CA GLY A 396 -20.46 55.92 26.51
C GLY A 396 -20.05 54.52 26.99
N ILE A 397 -20.78 53.99 27.97
CA ILE A 397 -20.59 52.63 28.50
C ILE A 397 -21.91 51.86 28.39
N THR A 398 -21.86 50.68 27.79
CA THR A 398 -23.01 49.77 27.61
C THR A 398 -23.02 48.64 28.63
N SER A 399 -21.84 48.17 29.07
CA SER A 399 -21.70 47.20 30.16
C SER A 399 -20.39 47.36 30.92
N MET A 400 -20.36 46.87 32.17
CA MET A 400 -19.16 46.73 32.99
C MET A 400 -18.98 45.28 33.40
N SER A 401 -17.89 44.67 32.92
CA SER A 401 -17.57 43.27 33.16
C SER A 401 -16.35 43.16 34.07
N ILE A 402 -16.50 42.38 35.14
CA ILE A 402 -15.49 42.18 36.18
C ILE A 402 -15.11 40.70 36.20
N PRO A 403 -14.07 40.27 35.46
CA PRO A 403 -13.53 38.94 35.63
C PRO A 403 -12.74 38.86 36.94
N VAL A 404 -13.01 37.77 37.66
CA VAL A 404 -12.37 37.44 38.93
C VAL A 404 -11.87 36.01 38.87
N TRP A 405 -10.67 35.77 39.38
CA TRP A 405 -10.08 34.45 39.55
C TRP A 405 -9.14 34.45 40.75
N SER A 406 -8.95 33.29 41.38
CA SER A 406 -7.95 33.15 42.44
C SER A 406 -6.58 32.83 41.84
N GLU A 407 -5.48 33.29 42.46
CA GLU A 407 -4.13 32.86 42.04
C GLU A 407 -3.87 31.37 42.29
N THR A 408 -4.70 30.73 43.12
CA THR A 408 -4.64 29.30 43.37
C THR A 408 -5.19 28.55 42.16
N GLY A 409 -4.35 27.77 41.48
CA GLY A 409 -4.76 27.06 40.25
C GLY A 409 -4.60 27.86 38.95
N GLY A 410 -4.21 29.14 39.04
CA GLY A 410 -3.93 29.99 37.88
C GLY A 410 -5.15 30.81 37.47
N GLN A 411 -5.82 30.47 36.37
CA GLN A 411 -7.10 31.07 35.94
C GLN A 411 -8.17 29.98 35.75
N ASP A 412 -7.96 28.81 36.37
CA ASP A 412 -8.85 27.65 36.26
C ASP A 412 -10.25 27.93 36.83
N ASP A 413 -10.36 28.87 37.77
CA ASP A 413 -11.62 29.31 38.39
C ASP A 413 -12.13 30.66 37.87
N LEU A 414 -11.60 31.17 36.74
CA LEU A 414 -11.97 32.47 36.21
C LEU A 414 -13.46 32.57 35.87
N LYS A 415 -14.14 33.55 36.46
CA LYS A 415 -15.54 33.86 36.16
C LYS A 415 -15.75 35.34 35.90
N TRP A 416 -16.59 35.63 34.92
CA TRP A 416 -16.98 36.98 34.54
C TRP A 416 -18.28 37.37 35.24
N TYR A 417 -18.24 38.50 35.94
CA TYR A 417 -19.40 39.06 36.62
C TYR A 417 -19.81 40.39 35.98
N ASN A 418 -21.11 40.64 35.85
CA ASN A 418 -21.61 41.93 35.41
C ASN A 418 -21.77 42.85 36.61
N ALA A 419 -21.07 43.99 36.61
CA ALA A 419 -21.22 45.00 37.64
C ALA A 419 -22.41 45.92 37.36
N THR A 420 -23.11 46.29 38.42
CA THR A 420 -24.30 47.15 38.34
C THR A 420 -23.90 48.60 38.60
N LYS A 421 -24.39 49.52 37.78
CA LYS A 421 -24.19 50.96 37.98
C LYS A 421 -24.86 51.41 39.28
N GLN A 422 -24.14 52.18 40.08
CA GLN A 422 -24.59 52.75 41.35
C GLN A 422 -25.03 54.21 41.17
N SER A 423 -25.66 54.80 42.20
CA SER A 423 -26.13 56.19 42.16
C SER A 423 -25.01 57.25 42.15
N ASP A 424 -23.79 56.88 42.54
CA ASP A 424 -22.58 57.73 42.49
C ASP A 424 -21.76 57.54 41.20
N ASP A 425 -22.39 57.00 40.15
CA ASP A 425 -21.79 56.61 38.86
C ASP A 425 -20.67 55.55 38.93
N SER A 426 -20.44 54.93 40.10
CA SER A 426 -19.56 53.75 40.21
C SER A 426 -20.24 52.48 39.70
N TYR A 427 -19.46 51.44 39.44
CA TYR A 427 -19.97 50.10 39.13
C TYR A 427 -19.52 49.12 40.20
N LYS A 428 -20.44 48.28 40.70
CA LYS A 428 -20.17 47.35 41.81
C LYS A 428 -20.74 45.95 41.54
N VAL A 429 -20.01 44.93 42.02
CA VAL A 429 -20.48 43.53 42.08
C VAL A 429 -19.97 42.84 43.36
N VAL A 430 -20.75 41.88 43.87
CA VAL A 430 -20.39 41.03 45.01
C VAL A 430 -20.20 39.61 44.48
N ILE A 431 -19.04 39.03 44.77
CA ILE A 431 -18.60 37.70 44.34
C ILE A 431 -18.52 36.80 45.58
N ASP A 432 -19.03 35.57 45.48
CA ASP A 432 -18.91 34.55 46.53
C ASP A 432 -17.74 33.62 46.20
N ILE A 433 -16.82 33.39 47.15
CA ILE A 433 -15.64 32.54 46.91
C ILE A 433 -16.01 31.06 46.72
N LYS A 434 -17.24 30.64 47.04
CA LYS A 434 -17.73 29.31 46.66
C LYS A 434 -17.74 29.10 45.15
N ASP A 435 -17.94 30.19 44.39
CA ASP A 435 -17.92 30.18 42.94
C ASP A 435 -16.48 30.04 42.39
N HIS A 436 -15.50 30.12 43.29
CA HIS A 436 -14.06 30.05 43.06
C HIS A 436 -13.43 28.99 43.98
N ASN A 437 -14.07 27.82 44.06
CA ASN A 437 -13.58 26.61 44.73
C ASN A 437 -13.15 26.79 46.21
N TYR A 438 -13.63 27.83 46.88
CA TYR A 438 -13.18 28.22 48.22
C TYR A 438 -11.66 28.39 48.31
N ASP A 439 -11.04 28.92 47.25
CA ASP A 439 -9.61 29.14 47.23
C ASP A 439 -9.16 30.28 48.15
N GLY A 440 -7.96 30.10 48.69
CA GLY A 440 -7.30 31.09 49.52
C GLY A 440 -6.32 31.92 48.71
N GLY A 441 -5.88 33.03 49.28
CA GLY A 441 -4.85 33.88 48.70
C GLY A 441 -5.42 35.05 47.92
N ASN A 442 -4.66 35.55 46.98
CA ASN A 442 -5.05 36.73 46.21
C ASN A 442 -6.05 36.33 45.12
N TYR A 443 -7.11 37.11 45.03
CA TYR A 443 -8.01 37.11 43.90
C TYR A 443 -7.67 38.28 43.00
N ASN A 444 -7.45 38.01 41.73
CA ASN A 444 -7.28 39.03 40.71
C ASN A 444 -8.66 39.53 40.31
N ILE A 445 -8.81 40.85 40.30
CA ILE A 445 -10.05 41.52 39.95
C ILE A 445 -9.72 42.53 38.86
N HIS A 446 -10.18 42.25 37.66
CA HIS A 446 -10.02 43.17 36.54
C HIS A 446 -11.34 43.89 36.29
N ALA A 447 -11.26 45.06 35.67
CA ALA A 447 -12.44 45.79 35.24
C ALA A 447 -12.36 46.10 33.75
N TYR A 448 -13.44 45.80 33.03
CA TYR A 448 -13.58 46.11 31.61
C TYR A 448 -14.89 46.83 31.36
N GLY A 449 -14.81 48.01 30.72
CA GLY A 449 -15.97 48.74 30.24
C GLY A 449 -16.17 48.51 28.75
N THR A 450 -17.39 48.18 28.33
CA THR A 450 -17.74 48.07 26.90
C THR A 450 -18.41 49.34 26.44
N ASP A 451 -17.97 49.93 25.32
CA ASP A 451 -18.55 51.15 24.78
C ASP A 451 -19.70 50.89 23.79
N SER A 452 -20.24 51.96 23.18
CA SER A 452 -21.33 51.88 22.19
C SER A 452 -20.93 51.21 20.87
N TYR A 453 -19.64 51.12 20.56
CA TYR A 453 -19.10 50.40 19.39
C TYR A 453 -18.81 48.92 19.71
N LYS A 454 -19.21 48.44 20.89
CA LYS A 454 -18.93 47.09 21.41
C LYS A 454 -17.43 46.85 21.68
N LYS A 455 -16.62 47.92 21.81
CA LYS A 455 -15.20 47.80 22.19
C LYS A 455 -15.11 47.65 23.70
N MET A 456 -14.53 46.54 24.15
CA MET A 456 -14.24 46.29 25.56
C MET A 456 -12.86 46.88 25.91
N THR A 457 -12.81 47.78 26.88
CA THR A 457 -11.60 48.49 27.30
C THR A 457 -11.24 48.11 28.73
N PHE A 458 -10.00 47.70 28.96
CA PHE A 458 -9.48 47.48 30.31
C PHE A 458 -9.36 48.82 31.07
N LEU A 459 -10.01 48.89 32.22
CA LEU A 459 -10.11 50.10 33.04
C LEU A 459 -9.21 50.07 34.27
N GLY A 460 -8.59 48.93 34.54
CA GLY A 460 -7.68 48.72 35.66
C GLY A 460 -7.90 47.37 36.32
N SER A 461 -6.97 47.03 37.20
CA SER A 461 -7.05 45.83 38.02
C SER A 461 -6.66 46.13 39.46
N THR A 462 -7.02 45.19 40.32
CA THR A 462 -6.63 45.16 41.71
C THR A 462 -6.61 43.71 42.17
N THR A 463 -6.17 43.48 43.40
CA THR A 463 -6.27 42.19 44.04
C THR A 463 -7.01 42.30 45.36
N ALA A 464 -7.64 41.22 45.77
CA ALA A 464 -8.26 41.08 47.09
C ALA A 464 -7.77 39.78 47.73
N THR A 465 -7.12 39.87 48.89
CA THR A 465 -6.60 38.68 49.58
C THR A 465 -7.66 38.07 50.47
N VAL A 466 -8.11 36.86 50.13
CA VAL A 466 -9.00 36.03 50.94
C VAL A 466 -8.15 35.10 51.80
N LYS A 467 -8.40 35.07 53.11
CA LYS A 467 -7.74 34.14 54.03
C LYS A 467 -8.69 32.97 54.31
N VAL A 468 -8.30 31.76 53.88
CA VAL A 468 -8.95 30.51 54.25
C VAL A 468 -7.94 29.61 54.97
N ASP A 469 -8.35 28.95 56.04
CA ASP A 469 -7.53 27.91 56.67
C ASP A 469 -7.62 26.64 55.82
N THR A 470 -6.49 26.13 55.33
CA THR A 470 -6.44 24.93 54.47
C THR A 470 -6.06 23.66 55.24
N MET A 471 -6.45 22.51 54.70
CA MET A 471 -6.07 21.21 55.25
C MET A 471 -4.57 20.98 55.10
N LYS A 472 -3.90 20.56 56.18
CA LYS A 472 -2.46 20.28 56.20
C LYS A 472 -2.14 19.09 57.10
N ALA A 473 -1.00 18.44 56.88
CA ALA A 473 -0.44 17.42 57.77
C ALA A 473 0.95 17.85 58.25
N THR A 474 1.35 17.37 59.43
CA THR A 474 2.70 17.60 59.94
C THR A 474 3.71 16.55 59.46
N SER A 475 3.24 15.40 58.94
CA SER A 475 4.12 14.31 58.50
C SER A 475 3.45 13.40 57.46
N LEU A 476 4.18 13.09 56.40
CA LEU A 476 3.88 12.05 55.41
C LEU A 476 5.13 11.17 55.28
N VAL A 477 5.00 9.87 55.53
CA VAL A 477 6.13 8.92 55.51
C VAL A 477 5.76 7.67 54.73
N GLY A 478 6.62 7.29 53.78
CA GLY A 478 6.60 5.97 53.13
C GLY A 478 7.72 5.08 53.70
N THR A 479 7.45 3.78 53.87
CA THR A 479 8.46 2.78 54.23
C THR A 479 8.34 1.55 53.33
N VAL A 480 9.47 0.89 53.07
CA VAL A 480 9.55 -0.32 52.23
C VAL A 480 9.89 -1.52 53.09
N SER A 481 9.16 -2.62 52.90
CA SER A 481 9.46 -3.92 53.50
C SER A 481 9.17 -5.02 52.48
N GLY A 482 10.24 -5.62 51.92
CA GLY A 482 10.11 -6.54 50.79
C GLY A 482 9.49 -5.85 49.57
N SER A 483 8.42 -6.43 49.02
CA SER A 483 7.66 -5.87 47.89
C SER A 483 6.62 -4.84 48.31
N LYS A 484 6.51 -4.49 49.60
CA LYS A 484 5.41 -3.65 50.10
C LYS A 484 5.86 -2.25 50.46
N ILE A 485 5.08 -1.27 50.00
CA ILE A 485 5.20 0.13 50.37
C ILE A 485 4.10 0.44 51.38
N THR A 486 4.45 0.98 52.53
CA THR A 486 3.50 1.43 53.55
C THR A 486 3.60 2.94 53.71
N THR A 487 2.49 3.64 53.51
CA THR A 487 2.41 5.10 53.63
C THR A 487 1.56 5.49 54.82
N THR A 488 2.03 6.44 55.63
CA THR A 488 1.31 6.97 56.80
C THR A 488 1.32 8.51 56.80
N VAL A 489 0.15 9.12 57.00
CA VAL A 489 -0.06 10.58 57.14
C VAL A 489 -0.45 10.90 58.58
N LYS A 490 0.25 11.82 59.25
CA LYS A 490 0.03 12.17 60.67
C LYS A 490 -0.13 13.68 60.90
N GLY A 491 -0.77 14.02 62.02
CA GLY A 491 -0.93 15.40 62.49
C GLY A 491 -1.75 16.26 61.54
N ILE A 492 -2.91 15.74 61.11
CA ILE A 492 -3.78 16.44 60.15
C ILE A 492 -4.54 17.55 60.87
N THR A 493 -4.42 18.76 60.36
CA THR A 493 -5.31 19.89 60.69
C THR A 493 -6.27 20.06 59.52
N ALA A 494 -7.57 19.92 59.76
CA ALA A 494 -8.62 20.01 58.75
C ALA A 494 -9.73 20.95 59.24
N PRO A 495 -9.65 22.26 58.94
CA PRO A 495 -10.60 23.27 59.43
C PRO A 495 -12.06 22.98 59.07
N ASN A 496 -12.30 22.43 57.88
CA ASN A 496 -13.61 22.00 57.39
C ASN A 496 -13.87 20.49 57.59
N GLY A 497 -13.13 19.83 58.49
CA GLY A 497 -13.19 18.37 58.62
C GLY A 497 -12.60 17.62 57.43
N ILE A 498 -12.58 16.29 57.50
CA ILE A 498 -12.08 15.40 56.43
C ILE A 498 -13.11 14.30 56.18
N SER A 499 -13.52 14.14 54.93
CA SER A 499 -14.43 13.09 54.47
C SER A 499 -13.69 11.88 53.92
N ASP A 500 -12.55 12.08 53.24
CA ASP A 500 -11.74 11.02 52.66
C ASP A 500 -10.24 11.41 52.58
N MET A 501 -9.36 10.41 52.50
CA MET A 501 -7.91 10.57 52.30
C MET A 501 -7.40 9.52 51.32
N THR A 502 -6.83 9.99 50.22
CA THR A 502 -6.32 9.16 49.12
C THR A 502 -4.84 9.42 48.88
N ILE A 503 -4.11 8.34 48.58
CA ILE A 503 -2.67 8.35 48.33
C ILE A 503 -2.41 7.72 46.97
N PRO A 504 -2.12 8.53 45.93
CA PRO A 504 -1.59 7.99 44.69
C PRO A 504 -0.11 7.64 44.83
N ILE A 505 0.24 6.49 44.26
CA ILE A 505 1.59 5.91 44.25
C ILE A 505 1.90 5.49 42.82
N TRP A 506 3.13 5.73 42.36
CA TRP A 506 3.64 5.31 41.05
C TRP A 506 5.16 5.16 41.07
N SER A 507 5.71 4.36 40.16
CA SER A 507 7.15 4.19 39.99
C SER A 507 7.70 5.25 39.02
N GLU A 508 8.95 5.71 39.19
CA GLU A 508 9.58 6.61 38.20
C GLU A 508 9.91 5.92 36.87
N ASN A 509 9.94 4.58 36.83
CA ASN A 509 10.14 3.84 35.60
C ASN A 509 8.86 3.96 34.76
N GLY A 510 8.98 4.49 33.53
CA GLY A 510 7.82 4.72 32.67
C GLY A 510 7.04 6.01 32.97
N GLY A 511 7.46 6.79 33.97
CA GLY A 511 6.87 8.08 34.29
C GLY A 511 5.72 7.98 35.29
N GLN A 512 4.48 8.10 34.84
CA GLN A 512 3.26 7.90 35.66
C GLN A 512 2.36 6.82 35.05
N ASP A 513 2.92 5.95 34.22
CA ASP A 513 2.20 4.91 33.49
C ASP A 513 1.54 3.88 34.42
N ASP A 514 2.08 3.69 35.63
CA ASP A 514 1.58 2.76 36.64
C ASP A 514 0.89 3.43 37.85
N ILE A 515 0.51 4.71 37.73
CA ILE A 515 -0.10 5.45 38.84
C ILE A 515 -1.42 4.83 39.30
N LYS A 516 -1.51 4.56 40.61
CA LYS A 516 -2.73 4.04 41.24
C LYS A 516 -3.07 4.84 42.49
N TRP A 517 -4.36 5.15 42.63
CA TRP A 517 -4.93 5.90 43.75
C TRP A 517 -5.46 4.93 44.80
N TYR A 518 -4.96 5.03 46.03
CA TYR A 518 -5.37 4.15 47.12
C TYR A 518 -6.10 4.91 48.22
N THR A 519 -7.26 4.42 48.63
CA THR A 519 -7.97 4.91 49.81
C THR A 519 -7.24 4.45 51.07
N THR A 520 -7.09 5.36 52.02
CA THR A 520 -6.41 5.06 53.29
C THR A 520 -7.40 4.64 54.38
N THR A 521 -6.90 3.93 55.38
CA THR A 521 -7.67 3.61 56.59
C THR A 521 -7.29 4.56 57.72
N LYS A 522 -8.27 5.21 58.33
CA LYS A 522 -8.08 6.03 59.54
C LYS A 522 -7.71 5.14 60.73
N GLN A 523 -6.65 5.49 61.42
CA GLN A 523 -6.13 4.79 62.60
C GLN A 523 -6.70 5.41 63.89
N SER A 524 -6.61 4.68 65.00
CA SER A 524 -7.12 5.13 66.31
C SER A 524 -6.40 6.37 66.87
N ASP A 525 -5.15 6.60 66.46
CA ASP A 525 -4.37 7.80 66.80
C ASP A 525 -4.67 9.01 65.89
N GLY A 526 -5.63 8.89 64.98
CA GLY A 526 -6.03 9.93 64.04
C GLY A 526 -5.19 10.01 62.76
N SER A 527 -4.17 9.16 62.61
CA SER A 527 -3.39 9.05 61.36
C SER A 527 -4.15 8.29 60.26
N TYR A 528 -3.69 8.41 59.01
CA TYR A 528 -4.22 7.67 57.88
C TYR A 528 -3.13 6.81 57.27
N LYS A 529 -3.43 5.54 56.98
CA LYS A 529 -2.44 4.55 56.55
C LYS A 529 -2.93 3.73 55.36
N VAL A 530 -2.01 3.39 54.45
CA VAL A 530 -2.21 2.38 53.40
C VAL A 530 -0.95 1.55 53.21
N THR A 531 -1.11 0.28 52.83
CA THR A 531 -0.03 -0.61 52.43
C THR A 531 -0.35 -1.20 51.07
N VAL A 532 0.57 -1.04 50.11
CA VAL A 532 0.43 -1.49 48.72
C VAL A 532 1.59 -2.41 48.35
N ASP A 533 1.41 -3.23 47.33
CA ASP A 533 2.42 -4.17 46.85
C ASP A 533 2.88 -3.77 45.45
N ILE A 534 4.19 -3.82 45.18
CA ILE A 534 4.75 -3.40 43.88
C ILE A 534 4.30 -4.30 42.72
N LYS A 535 3.70 -5.46 42.98
CA LYS A 535 3.01 -6.23 41.92
C LYS A 535 1.90 -5.43 41.23
N ASP A 536 1.30 -4.49 41.96
CA ASP A 536 0.29 -3.58 41.43
C ASP A 536 0.92 -2.44 40.63
N HIS A 537 2.26 -2.41 40.56
CA HIS A 537 3.12 -1.42 39.95
C HIS A 537 4.21 -2.09 39.10
N ASN A 538 3.80 -3.08 38.30
CA ASN A 538 4.64 -3.81 37.33
C ASN A 538 5.91 -4.47 37.88
N PHE A 539 6.03 -4.63 39.20
CA PHE A 539 7.27 -5.05 39.87
C PHE A 539 8.48 -4.18 39.53
N ASP A 540 8.24 -2.89 39.36
CA ASP A 540 9.30 -1.92 39.13
C ASP A 540 10.18 -1.75 40.38
N GLY A 541 11.48 -1.61 40.13
CA GLY A 541 12.46 -1.23 41.15
C GLY A 541 12.90 0.21 40.92
N GLY A 542 13.35 0.88 41.98
CA GLY A 542 13.76 2.28 41.96
C GLY A 542 12.85 3.15 42.80
N ILE A 543 12.77 4.42 42.43
CA ILE A 543 12.05 5.44 43.19
C ILE A 543 10.55 5.32 42.92
N TYR A 544 9.77 5.29 43.99
CA TYR A 544 8.33 5.43 43.99
C TYR A 544 7.94 6.80 44.55
N ASN A 545 7.09 7.49 43.81
CA ASN A 545 6.51 8.76 44.22
C ASN A 545 5.20 8.52 44.96
N ILE A 546 5.01 9.24 46.06
CA ILE A 546 3.85 9.08 46.96
C ILE A 546 3.30 10.46 47.27
N HIS A 547 2.08 10.75 46.84
CA HIS A 547 1.38 11.98 47.21
C HIS A 547 0.26 11.67 48.21
N ALA A 548 -0.19 12.68 48.96
CA ALA A 548 -1.35 12.58 49.83
C ALA A 548 -2.33 13.72 49.54
N TYR A 549 -3.61 13.35 49.38
CA TYR A 549 -4.70 14.30 49.19
C TYR A 549 -5.82 14.00 50.18
N GLY A 550 -6.31 15.04 50.87
CA GLY A 550 -7.48 14.93 51.75
C GLY A 550 -8.66 15.69 51.19
N LYS A 551 -9.84 15.07 51.25
CA LYS A 551 -11.11 15.67 50.86
C LYS A 551 -11.78 16.25 52.09
N ASP A 552 -12.14 17.53 52.08
CA ASP A 552 -12.92 18.12 53.19
C ASP A 552 -14.42 17.75 53.09
N THR A 553 -15.24 18.17 54.06
CA THR A 553 -16.69 17.88 54.03
C THR A 553 -17.48 18.67 52.98
N ASN A 554 -16.89 19.73 52.43
CA ASN A 554 -17.46 20.51 51.33
C ASN A 554 -17.11 19.91 49.96
N GLY A 555 -16.31 18.83 49.94
CA GLY A 555 -15.91 18.11 48.74
C GLY A 555 -14.60 18.60 48.13
N LYS A 556 -13.91 19.57 48.72
CA LYS A 556 -12.64 20.09 48.21
C LYS A 556 -11.51 19.10 48.48
N MET A 557 -10.82 18.67 47.41
CA MET A 557 -9.57 17.91 47.50
C MET A 557 -8.41 18.88 47.75
N THR A 558 -7.65 18.65 48.82
CA THR A 558 -6.46 19.44 49.16
C THR A 558 -5.23 18.55 49.06
N PHE A 559 -4.20 19.01 48.36
CA PHE A 559 -2.88 18.38 48.41
C PHE A 559 -2.24 18.63 49.77
N ILE A 560 -1.88 17.55 50.46
CA ILE A 560 -1.39 17.58 51.84
C ILE A 560 0.13 17.47 51.90
N GLY A 561 0.74 16.79 50.93
CA GLY A 561 2.19 16.63 50.84
C GLY A 561 2.60 15.51 49.90
N ALA A 562 3.92 15.42 49.66
CA ALA A 562 4.54 14.38 48.86
C ALA A 562 5.79 13.82 49.58
N THR A 563 6.11 12.57 49.28
CA THR A 563 7.34 11.90 49.69
C THR A 563 7.73 10.87 48.63
N THR A 564 8.92 10.28 48.77
CA THR A 564 9.37 9.20 47.91
C THR A 564 9.94 8.05 48.73
N VAL A 565 9.95 6.85 48.16
CA VAL A 565 10.64 5.69 48.71
C VAL A 565 11.40 4.98 47.60
N ASN A 566 12.54 4.37 47.92
CA ASN A 566 13.28 3.56 46.94
C ASN A 566 13.06 2.07 47.23
N VAL A 567 12.59 1.34 46.23
CA VAL A 567 12.37 -0.11 46.29
C VAL A 567 13.48 -0.82 45.51
N THR A 568 14.20 -1.74 46.15
CA THR A 568 15.24 -2.52 45.48
C THR A 568 14.66 -3.85 44.97
N VAL A 569 14.78 -4.10 43.66
CA VAL A 569 14.41 -5.38 43.02
C VAL A 569 15.63 -5.91 42.28
N GLU A 570 16.20 -7.03 42.73
CA GLU A 570 17.36 -7.67 42.08
C GLU A 570 16.90 -8.47 40.85
N PRO A 571 17.39 -8.16 39.63
CA PRO A 571 16.92 -8.82 38.41
C PRO A 571 17.49 -10.23 38.25
N MET A 572 16.78 -11.07 37.50
CA MET A 572 17.33 -12.35 37.05
C MET A 572 18.45 -12.10 36.04
N THR A 573 19.58 -12.80 36.16
CA THR A 573 20.71 -12.67 35.22
C THR A 573 21.21 -14.05 34.80
N ALA A 574 21.89 -14.14 33.65
CA ALA A 574 22.64 -15.31 33.22
C ALA A 574 24.06 -14.88 32.85
N THR A 575 25.05 -15.76 33.05
CA THR A 575 26.45 -15.45 32.69
C THR A 575 26.75 -15.78 31.23
N SER A 576 26.03 -16.73 30.63
CA SER A 576 26.22 -17.07 29.22
C SER A 576 24.97 -17.68 28.59
N VAL A 577 24.75 -17.33 27.31
CA VAL A 577 23.78 -17.94 26.40
C VAL A 577 24.55 -18.37 25.15
N THR A 578 24.56 -19.67 24.84
CA THR A 578 25.27 -20.19 23.66
C THR A 578 24.35 -21.11 22.87
N ALA A 579 24.56 -21.19 21.56
CA ALA A 579 23.88 -22.15 20.71
C ALA A 579 24.87 -22.92 19.83
N SER A 580 24.51 -24.16 19.50
CA SER A 580 25.24 -24.98 18.54
C SER A 580 24.28 -25.69 17.59
N ALA A 581 24.68 -25.83 16.33
CA ALA A 581 23.95 -26.56 15.32
C ALA A 581 24.61 -27.93 15.05
N SER A 582 23.80 -28.97 14.94
CA SER A 582 24.23 -30.31 14.54
C SER A 582 23.14 -30.98 13.70
N GLY A 583 23.41 -31.15 12.40
CA GLY A 583 22.38 -31.51 11.42
C GLY A 583 21.24 -30.49 11.44
N ASN A 584 20.00 -30.98 11.48
CA ASN A 584 18.80 -30.15 11.53
C ASN A 584 18.43 -29.66 12.94
N LYS A 585 19.32 -29.82 13.94
CA LYS A 585 19.02 -29.46 15.32
C LYS A 585 19.85 -28.29 15.80
N ILE A 586 19.19 -27.39 16.53
CA ILE A 586 19.83 -26.29 17.25
C ILE A 586 19.66 -26.55 18.74
N THR A 587 20.77 -26.55 19.49
CA THR A 587 20.76 -26.66 20.94
C THR A 587 21.20 -25.35 21.56
N THR A 588 20.32 -24.73 22.34
CA THR A 588 20.61 -23.53 23.14
C THR A 588 20.91 -23.93 24.58
N THR A 589 21.95 -23.34 25.17
CA THR A 589 22.36 -23.58 26.56
C THR A 589 22.54 -22.26 27.30
N ILE A 590 21.99 -22.16 28.51
CA ILE A 590 21.99 -20.98 29.37
C ILE A 590 22.67 -21.35 30.69
N LYS A 591 23.75 -20.66 31.06
CA LYS A 591 24.54 -20.95 32.29
C LYS A 591 24.63 -19.77 33.25
N GLY A 592 24.93 -20.09 34.50
CA GLY A 592 25.17 -19.13 35.59
C GLY A 592 23.97 -18.25 35.91
N ILE A 593 22.76 -18.84 35.89
CA ILE A 593 21.54 -18.09 36.18
C ILE A 593 21.49 -17.72 37.66
N LYS A 594 21.44 -16.42 37.96
CA LYS A 594 21.12 -15.90 39.30
C LYS A 594 19.68 -15.40 39.27
N ALA A 595 18.84 -15.99 40.10
CA ALA A 595 17.41 -15.67 40.18
C ALA A 595 17.02 -15.46 41.65
N PRO A 596 17.11 -14.22 42.17
CA PRO A 596 16.81 -13.89 43.57
C PRO A 596 15.40 -14.31 44.00
N SER A 597 14.42 -14.16 43.11
CA SER A 597 13.02 -14.57 43.32
C SER A 597 12.73 -16.03 42.93
N GLY A 598 13.75 -16.80 42.55
CA GLY A 598 13.60 -18.14 41.95
C GLY A 598 13.19 -18.10 40.47
N ILE A 599 13.23 -19.25 39.79
CA ILE A 599 12.92 -19.38 38.36
C ILE A 599 11.60 -20.13 38.22
N LYS A 600 10.61 -19.50 37.58
CA LYS A 600 9.35 -20.15 37.16
C LYS A 600 9.54 -20.86 35.83
N SER A 601 10.15 -20.21 34.85
CA SER A 601 10.50 -20.83 33.55
C SER A 601 11.60 -20.05 32.81
N ILE A 602 12.29 -20.70 31.89
CA ILE A 602 13.19 -20.07 30.91
C ILE A 602 12.59 -20.29 29.52
N THR A 603 12.29 -19.21 28.82
CA THR A 603 11.69 -19.21 27.48
C THR A 603 12.71 -18.77 26.45
N VAL A 604 12.80 -19.49 25.35
CA VAL A 604 13.78 -19.31 24.27
C VAL A 604 13.04 -19.12 22.95
N PRO A 605 12.72 -17.88 22.54
CA PRO A 605 12.25 -17.60 21.20
C PRO A 605 13.36 -17.81 20.16
N ILE A 606 13.04 -18.54 19.09
CA ILE A 606 13.96 -18.88 17.99
C ILE A 606 13.24 -18.62 16.67
N TRP A 607 13.92 -18.06 15.69
CA TRP A 607 13.43 -17.89 14.31
C TRP A 607 14.58 -17.98 13.31
N SER A 608 14.27 -18.36 12.08
CA SER A 608 15.22 -18.28 10.97
C SER A 608 15.33 -16.84 10.48
N ASP A 609 16.52 -16.37 10.13
CA ASP A 609 16.65 -15.04 9.50
C ASP A 609 16.09 -15.03 8.05
N VAL A 610 15.76 -16.20 7.49
CA VAL A 610 15.05 -16.34 6.21
C VAL A 610 13.59 -15.97 6.41
N GLY A 611 13.15 -14.87 5.81
CA GLY A 611 11.77 -14.39 5.97
C GLY A 611 11.56 -13.42 7.15
N GLY A 612 12.61 -13.16 7.94
CA GLY A 612 12.54 -12.26 9.09
C GLY A 612 12.12 -13.00 10.35
N GLN A 613 11.04 -12.58 11.03
CA GLN A 613 10.50 -13.28 12.21
C GLN A 613 9.22 -14.05 11.90
N ASP A 614 9.00 -14.40 10.63
CA ASP A 614 7.78 -15.06 10.15
C ASP A 614 7.57 -16.45 10.75
N ASP A 615 8.65 -17.13 11.13
CA ASP A 615 8.63 -18.48 11.71
C ASP A 615 8.97 -18.53 13.22
N ILE A 616 8.89 -17.41 13.94
CA ILE A 616 9.28 -17.35 15.35
C ILE A 616 8.45 -18.29 16.23
N LYS A 617 9.16 -19.16 16.96
CA LYS A 617 8.56 -20.07 17.95
C LYS A 617 9.24 -19.93 19.30
N ARG A 618 8.44 -20.05 20.36
CA ARG A 618 8.89 -19.98 21.75
C ARG A 618 9.01 -21.39 22.32
N TYR A 619 10.19 -21.71 22.83
CA TYR A 619 10.45 -22.99 23.48
C TYR A 619 10.76 -22.81 24.96
N THR A 620 10.48 -23.82 25.78
CA THR A 620 10.83 -23.79 27.21
C THR A 620 12.09 -24.62 27.45
N ALA A 621 13.12 -24.00 28.01
CA ALA A 621 14.35 -24.69 28.36
C ALA A 621 14.17 -25.51 29.65
N THR A 622 14.79 -26.69 29.67
CA THR A 622 14.75 -27.62 30.80
C THR A 622 16.02 -27.52 31.63
N LYS A 623 15.86 -27.57 32.95
CA LYS A 623 16.98 -27.52 33.90
C LYS A 623 17.82 -28.81 33.79
N GLN A 624 19.12 -28.65 33.65
CA GLN A 624 20.11 -29.71 33.57
C GLN A 624 20.70 -30.02 34.95
N SER A 625 21.38 -31.16 35.09
CA SER A 625 21.98 -31.60 36.36
C SER A 625 23.09 -30.69 36.88
N ASP A 626 23.77 -29.96 35.99
CA ASP A 626 24.81 -28.98 36.32
C ASP A 626 24.24 -27.60 36.69
N GLY A 627 22.91 -27.46 36.72
CA GLY A 627 22.21 -26.20 37.02
C GLY A 627 22.03 -25.27 35.83
N SER A 628 22.55 -25.60 34.64
CA SER A 628 22.24 -24.89 33.40
C SER A 628 20.82 -25.18 32.91
N TYR A 629 20.34 -24.41 31.94
CA TYR A 629 19.09 -24.70 31.24
C TYR A 629 19.39 -24.92 29.76
N SER A 630 18.71 -25.89 29.13
CA SER A 630 18.91 -26.18 27.72
C SER A 630 17.62 -26.50 26.99
N VAL A 631 17.59 -26.17 25.71
CA VAL A 631 16.55 -26.59 24.78
C VAL A 631 17.20 -27.02 23.47
N THR A 632 16.71 -28.13 22.91
CA THR A 632 17.08 -28.58 21.57
C THR A 632 15.84 -28.58 20.71
N ILE A 633 15.91 -27.87 19.59
CA ILE A 633 14.84 -27.77 18.61
C ILE A 633 15.28 -28.40 17.29
N ASP A 634 14.31 -28.70 16.43
CA ASP A 634 14.54 -29.19 15.07
C ASP A 634 14.04 -28.13 14.09
N ILE A 635 14.83 -27.84 13.05
CA ILE A 635 14.48 -26.80 12.06
C ILE A 635 13.24 -27.16 11.24
N LYS A 636 12.72 -28.38 11.32
CA LYS A 636 11.39 -28.71 10.79
C LYS A 636 10.28 -27.82 11.34
N ASP A 637 10.46 -27.34 12.57
CA ASP A 637 9.53 -26.43 13.21
C ASP A 637 9.71 -24.98 12.70
N HIS A 638 10.71 -24.75 11.86
CA HIS A 638 11.11 -23.46 11.28
C HIS A 638 11.26 -23.57 9.76
N ASN A 639 10.28 -24.23 9.13
CA ASN A 639 10.18 -24.39 7.66
C ASN A 639 11.42 -25.02 7.00
N TYR A 640 12.28 -25.71 7.77
CA TYR A 640 13.57 -26.22 7.33
C TYR A 640 14.49 -25.15 6.72
N SER A 641 14.35 -23.89 7.13
CA SER A 641 15.13 -22.77 6.60
C SER A 641 16.62 -22.96 6.88
N GLY A 642 17.43 -23.15 5.85
CA GLY A 642 18.89 -23.15 5.99
C GLY A 642 19.43 -21.75 6.29
N GLY A 643 20.59 -21.68 6.95
CA GLY A 643 21.26 -20.42 7.25
C GLY A 643 21.19 -20.04 8.72
N ALA A 644 21.25 -18.74 9.00
CA ALA A 644 21.34 -18.21 10.36
C ALA A 644 19.97 -18.23 11.07
N TYR A 645 20.03 -18.53 12.36
CA TYR A 645 18.91 -18.47 13.30
C TYR A 645 19.25 -17.52 14.43
N SER A 646 18.31 -16.63 14.71
CA SER A 646 18.37 -15.71 15.82
C SER A 646 17.67 -16.31 17.04
N ILE A 647 18.33 -16.25 18.20
CA ILE A 647 17.89 -16.92 19.43
C ILE A 647 17.93 -15.93 20.58
N HIS A 648 16.77 -15.67 21.18
CA HIS A 648 16.65 -14.86 22.38
C HIS A 648 16.35 -15.74 23.60
N VAL A 649 16.68 -15.26 24.80
CA VAL A 649 16.41 -15.97 26.05
C VAL A 649 15.78 -15.01 27.06
N TYR A 650 14.67 -15.43 27.63
CA TYR A 650 13.95 -14.72 28.68
C TYR A 650 13.72 -15.65 29.88
N GLY A 651 13.99 -15.16 31.09
CA GLY A 651 13.66 -15.83 32.34
C GLY A 651 12.41 -15.23 32.96
N ILE A 652 11.49 -16.08 33.39
CA ILE A 652 10.32 -15.69 34.17
C ILE A 652 10.56 -16.14 35.60
N ASP A 653 10.54 -15.20 36.55
CA ASP A 653 10.70 -15.50 37.98
C ASP A 653 9.38 -15.96 38.64
N ASN A 654 9.43 -16.36 39.91
CA ASN A 654 8.22 -16.79 40.63
C ASN A 654 7.21 -15.67 40.90
N ASN A 655 7.63 -14.40 40.74
CA ASN A 655 6.75 -13.23 40.80
C ASN A 655 6.15 -12.90 39.43
N GLU A 656 6.35 -13.76 38.43
CA GLU A 656 5.89 -13.59 37.04
C GLU A 656 6.59 -12.46 36.27
N LYS A 657 7.70 -11.92 36.79
CA LYS A 657 8.49 -10.92 36.08
C LYS A 657 9.33 -11.59 35.00
N MET A 658 9.19 -11.13 33.76
CA MET A 658 10.00 -11.56 32.63
C MET A 658 11.26 -10.69 32.53
N THR A 659 12.43 -11.32 32.41
CA THR A 659 13.73 -10.66 32.28
C THR A 659 14.48 -11.21 31.08
N PHE A 660 15.05 -10.33 30.26
CA PHE A 660 15.94 -10.75 29.16
C PHE A 660 17.29 -11.23 29.72
N LEU A 661 17.67 -12.46 29.40
CA LEU A 661 18.88 -13.09 29.93
C LEU A 661 20.04 -13.10 28.92
N GLY A 662 19.76 -12.78 27.65
CA GLY A 662 20.76 -12.71 26.58
C GLY A 662 20.22 -13.23 25.25
N ASN A 663 21.05 -13.12 24.22
CA ASN A 663 20.79 -13.65 22.89
C ASN A 663 22.02 -14.38 22.36
N THR A 664 21.81 -15.17 21.31
CA THR A 664 22.86 -15.85 20.56
C THR A 664 22.35 -16.16 19.15
N ALA A 665 23.17 -16.77 18.32
CA ALA A 665 22.78 -17.24 17.00
C ALA A 665 23.43 -18.59 16.71
N ALA A 666 22.81 -19.36 15.81
CA ALA A 666 23.38 -20.58 15.25
C ALA A 666 23.06 -20.64 13.75
N SER A 667 23.96 -21.18 12.94
CA SER A 667 23.68 -21.43 11.52
C SER A 667 23.57 -22.92 11.24
N VAL A 668 22.53 -23.29 10.49
CA VAL A 668 22.31 -24.66 10.01
C VAL A 668 22.64 -24.72 8.52
N ALA A 669 23.56 -25.61 8.13
CA ALA A 669 23.89 -25.83 6.72
C ALA A 669 22.93 -26.86 6.12
N THR A 670 22.10 -26.44 5.16
CA THR A 670 21.28 -27.33 4.34
C THR A 670 21.81 -27.30 2.91
N THR A 671 22.03 -28.46 2.27
CA THR A 671 22.25 -28.54 0.81
C THR A 671 20.95 -28.98 0.17
N PRO A 672 20.13 -28.06 -0.37
CA PRO A 672 18.83 -28.43 -0.87
C PRO A 672 18.92 -29.25 -2.17
N MET A 673 17.94 -30.13 -2.41
CA MET A 673 17.78 -30.77 -3.71
C MET A 673 17.79 -29.75 -4.85
N SER A 674 18.44 -30.11 -5.95
CA SER A 674 18.46 -29.31 -7.17
C SER A 674 18.37 -30.21 -8.39
N ALA A 675 17.94 -29.64 -9.53
CA ALA A 675 18.01 -30.27 -10.83
C ALA A 675 18.81 -29.37 -11.79
N SER A 676 19.46 -29.98 -12.76
CA SER A 676 20.19 -29.24 -13.79
C SER A 676 19.26 -28.77 -14.91
N THR A 677 18.23 -29.56 -15.23
CA THR A 677 17.28 -29.24 -16.30
C THR A 677 15.86 -29.71 -15.97
N VAL A 678 14.88 -28.88 -16.37
CA VAL A 678 13.46 -29.23 -16.49
C VAL A 678 13.08 -28.92 -17.94
N ALA A 679 12.64 -29.94 -18.67
CA ALA A 679 12.32 -29.83 -20.10
C ALA A 679 10.99 -30.51 -20.41
N ALA A 680 10.33 -30.07 -21.48
CA ALA A 680 9.12 -30.71 -21.98
C ALA A 680 9.17 -30.86 -23.49
N THR A 681 8.65 -31.98 -24.00
CA THR A 681 8.46 -32.24 -25.42
C THR A 681 7.01 -32.65 -25.68
N VAL A 682 6.53 -32.44 -26.90
CA VAL A 682 5.16 -32.82 -27.30
C VAL A 682 5.23 -33.80 -28.45
N THR A 683 4.51 -34.91 -28.31
CA THR A 683 4.22 -35.85 -29.39
C THR A 683 2.72 -36.05 -29.41
N GLU A 684 2.08 -35.64 -30.51
CA GLU A 684 0.61 -35.59 -30.62
C GLU A 684 0.00 -34.75 -29.48
N ASN A 685 -0.88 -35.32 -28.66
CA ASN A 685 -1.52 -34.66 -27.52
C ASN A 685 -0.78 -34.91 -26.19
N ILE A 686 0.36 -35.62 -26.21
CA ILE A 686 1.08 -36.00 -24.99
C ILE A 686 2.30 -35.09 -24.79
N ILE A 687 2.29 -34.39 -23.66
CA ILE A 687 3.44 -33.67 -23.13
C ILE A 687 4.28 -34.64 -22.31
N THR A 688 5.56 -34.78 -22.64
CA THR A 688 6.54 -35.53 -21.83
C THR A 688 7.43 -34.55 -21.09
N ALA A 689 7.18 -34.39 -19.78
CA ALA A 689 8.02 -33.58 -18.90
C ALA A 689 9.19 -34.42 -18.37
N THR A 690 10.41 -33.89 -18.42
CA THR A 690 11.64 -34.57 -17.98
C THR A 690 12.44 -33.67 -17.04
N VAL A 691 12.84 -34.21 -15.88
CA VAL A 691 13.71 -33.56 -14.90
C VAL A 691 15.01 -34.35 -14.79
N SER A 692 16.14 -33.70 -15.06
CA SER A 692 17.46 -34.36 -15.17
C SER A 692 18.57 -33.64 -14.39
N GLY A 693 19.66 -34.37 -14.14
CA GLY A 693 20.81 -33.86 -13.38
C GLY A 693 20.46 -33.52 -11.94
N ILE A 694 19.70 -34.39 -11.27
CA ILE A 694 19.19 -34.17 -9.92
C ILE A 694 20.29 -34.46 -8.90
N THR A 695 20.59 -33.48 -8.06
CA THR A 695 21.40 -33.64 -6.84
C THR A 695 20.46 -33.64 -5.65
N ALA A 696 20.39 -34.75 -4.91
CA ALA A 696 19.48 -34.92 -3.78
C ALA A 696 20.23 -35.48 -2.56
N PRO A 697 20.92 -34.64 -1.78
CA PRO A 697 21.73 -35.07 -0.64
C PRO A 697 20.93 -35.82 0.43
N ASN A 698 19.65 -35.47 0.57
CA ASN A 698 18.71 -36.09 1.50
C ASN A 698 17.87 -37.21 0.87
N GLY A 699 18.14 -37.61 -0.38
CA GLY A 699 17.32 -38.57 -1.13
C GLY A 699 16.04 -37.97 -1.72
N ILE A 700 15.39 -38.72 -2.62
CA ILE A 700 14.17 -38.32 -3.33
C ILE A 700 13.04 -39.26 -2.94
N THR A 701 11.94 -38.71 -2.42
CA THR A 701 10.67 -39.41 -2.18
C THR A 701 9.80 -39.41 -3.45
N SER A 702 9.62 -38.25 -4.08
CA SER A 702 8.90 -38.13 -5.35
C SER A 702 9.29 -36.86 -6.10
N ILE A 703 9.07 -36.82 -7.41
CA ILE A 703 9.11 -35.59 -8.21
C ILE A 703 7.69 -35.32 -8.70
N GLN A 704 7.16 -34.13 -8.40
CA GLN A 704 5.83 -33.68 -8.76
C GLN A 704 5.90 -32.61 -9.85
N ILE A 705 5.11 -32.78 -10.90
CA ILE A 705 5.05 -31.89 -12.06
C ILE A 705 3.64 -31.31 -12.14
N PRO A 706 3.33 -30.18 -11.48
CA PRO A 706 2.11 -29.46 -11.78
C PRO A 706 2.17 -28.86 -13.17
N THR A 707 1.06 -29.00 -13.90
CA THR A 707 0.93 -28.56 -15.29
C THR A 707 -0.44 -27.95 -15.49
N TRP A 708 -0.52 -26.88 -16.27
CA TRP A 708 -1.76 -26.22 -16.67
C TRP A 708 -1.62 -25.69 -18.11
N SER A 709 -2.75 -25.53 -18.77
CA SER A 709 -2.84 -24.80 -20.04
C SER A 709 -2.89 -23.30 -19.72
N ASP A 710 -2.16 -22.45 -20.44
CA ASP A 710 -2.28 -21.00 -20.25
C ASP A 710 -3.65 -20.46 -20.73
N VAL A 711 -4.44 -21.28 -21.44
CA VAL A 711 -5.83 -20.99 -21.82
C VAL A 711 -6.70 -20.98 -20.56
N GLY A 712 -7.07 -19.79 -20.10
CA GLY A 712 -7.84 -19.62 -18.86
C GLY A 712 -6.99 -19.49 -17.59
N GLY A 713 -5.67 -19.34 -17.72
CA GLY A 713 -4.76 -19.20 -16.57
C GLY A 713 -4.46 -20.55 -15.90
N GLN A 714 -4.45 -20.64 -14.56
CA GLN A 714 -4.19 -21.90 -13.85
C GLN A 714 -5.49 -22.67 -13.51
N ASP A 715 -6.56 -22.44 -14.26
CA ASP A 715 -7.89 -22.95 -13.91
C ASP A 715 -8.05 -24.47 -14.10
N ASP A 716 -7.10 -25.11 -14.79
CA ASP A 716 -7.06 -26.54 -15.06
C ASP A 716 -5.81 -27.24 -14.50
N ILE A 717 -5.11 -26.62 -13.55
CA ILE A 717 -3.87 -27.15 -12.98
C ILE A 717 -4.04 -28.56 -12.40
N LYS A 718 -3.17 -29.48 -12.81
CA LYS A 718 -3.10 -30.86 -12.30
C LYS A 718 -1.67 -31.26 -11.98
N TRP A 719 -1.53 -32.05 -10.93
CA TRP A 719 -0.23 -32.52 -10.43
C TRP A 719 0.04 -33.94 -10.90
N TYR A 720 1.20 -34.14 -11.53
CA TYR A 720 1.61 -35.44 -12.05
C TYR A 720 2.87 -35.93 -11.33
N THR A 721 2.83 -37.14 -10.79
CA THR A 721 4.02 -37.78 -10.20
C THR A 721 4.91 -38.32 -11.32
N ALA A 722 6.13 -37.82 -11.42
CA ALA A 722 7.11 -38.30 -12.38
C ALA A 722 7.73 -39.63 -11.93
N THR A 723 7.96 -40.53 -12.89
CA THR A 723 8.55 -41.85 -12.68
C THR A 723 10.03 -41.81 -13.00
N LYS A 724 10.85 -42.44 -12.16
CA LYS A 724 12.30 -42.54 -12.35
C LYS A 724 12.63 -43.39 -13.58
N GLN A 725 13.51 -42.88 -14.43
CA GLN A 725 14.01 -43.54 -15.63
C GLN A 725 15.35 -44.25 -15.35
N SER A 726 15.77 -45.13 -16.27
CA SER A 726 17.02 -45.91 -16.13
C SER A 726 18.29 -45.06 -16.16
N ASP A 727 18.23 -43.87 -16.78
CA ASP A 727 19.33 -42.89 -16.84
C ASP A 727 19.40 -41.97 -15.61
N GLY A 728 18.48 -42.15 -14.65
CA GLY A 728 18.39 -41.35 -13.43
C GLY A 728 17.54 -40.09 -13.54
N SER A 729 17.01 -39.75 -14.71
CA SER A 729 16.01 -38.69 -14.88
C SER A 729 14.64 -39.11 -14.32
N TYR A 730 13.72 -38.15 -14.19
CA TYR A 730 12.33 -38.40 -13.83
C TYR A 730 11.42 -37.86 -14.92
N GLN A 731 10.44 -38.66 -15.35
CA GLN A 731 9.51 -38.30 -16.42
C GLN A 731 8.05 -38.44 -16.04
N ALA A 732 7.24 -37.47 -16.47
CA ALA A 732 5.78 -37.53 -16.42
C ALA A 732 5.21 -37.38 -17.84
N MET A 733 4.28 -38.27 -18.20
CA MET A 733 3.50 -38.18 -19.44
C MET A 733 2.14 -37.57 -19.12
N ILE A 734 1.84 -36.45 -19.77
CA ILE A 734 0.70 -35.60 -19.47
C ILE A 734 -0.13 -35.46 -20.74
N ASP A 735 -1.36 -35.95 -20.70
CA ASP A 735 -2.28 -35.88 -21.83
C ASP A 735 -3.03 -34.54 -21.81
N ALA A 736 -2.91 -33.75 -22.87
CA ALA A 736 -3.59 -32.46 -23.01
C ALA A 736 -5.12 -32.58 -22.90
N LYS A 737 -5.72 -33.75 -23.18
CA LYS A 737 -7.15 -33.98 -22.93
C LYS A 737 -7.53 -33.82 -21.45
N ASN A 738 -6.59 -34.04 -20.54
CA ASN A 738 -6.80 -33.87 -19.10
C ASN A 738 -6.81 -32.38 -18.72
N HIS A 739 -6.44 -31.52 -19.64
CA HIS A 739 -6.35 -30.06 -19.55
C HIS A 739 -7.33 -29.43 -20.54
N LYS A 740 -8.57 -29.94 -20.50
CA LYS A 740 -9.71 -29.56 -21.36
C LYS A 740 -9.50 -29.74 -22.87
N GLY A 741 -8.34 -30.25 -23.31
CA GLY A 741 -7.99 -30.34 -24.72
C GLY A 741 -7.65 -28.98 -25.32
N ASP A 742 -7.14 -28.05 -24.51
CA ASP A 742 -6.78 -26.73 -25.00
C ASP A 742 -5.54 -26.78 -25.90
N SER A 743 -5.59 -26.03 -27.00
CA SER A 743 -4.41 -25.75 -27.82
C SER A 743 -3.76 -24.45 -27.35
N GLY A 744 -2.44 -24.43 -27.25
CA GLY A 744 -1.71 -23.26 -26.76
C GLY A 744 -0.48 -23.66 -25.96
N THR A 745 0.05 -22.69 -25.20
CA THR A 745 1.17 -22.92 -24.31
C THR A 745 0.71 -23.62 -23.04
N TYR A 746 1.45 -24.64 -22.63
CA TYR A 746 1.30 -25.32 -21.35
C TYR A 746 2.50 -24.97 -20.49
N SER A 747 2.24 -24.61 -19.24
CA SER A 747 3.25 -24.27 -18.26
C SER A 747 3.43 -25.41 -17.28
N LEU A 748 4.69 -25.75 -16.98
CA LEU A 748 5.06 -26.87 -16.13
C LEU A 748 6.08 -26.42 -15.09
N HIS A 749 5.82 -26.74 -13.83
CA HIS A 749 6.83 -26.64 -12.77
C HIS A 749 7.29 -28.03 -12.35
N ALA A 750 8.45 -28.11 -11.71
CA ALA A 750 8.96 -29.33 -11.11
C ALA A 750 9.28 -29.11 -9.64
N TYR A 751 8.76 -29.97 -8.78
CA TYR A 751 9.02 -29.98 -7.34
C TYR A 751 9.53 -31.34 -6.90
N GLY A 752 10.67 -31.39 -6.23
CA GLY A 752 11.22 -32.60 -5.64
C GLY A 752 10.89 -32.70 -4.17
N VAL A 753 10.29 -33.81 -3.75
CA VAL A 753 10.03 -34.11 -2.34
C VAL A 753 11.21 -34.91 -1.80
N GLU A 754 11.92 -34.39 -0.81
CA GLU A 754 13.05 -35.07 -0.17
C GLU A 754 12.58 -36.17 0.81
N ALA A 755 13.50 -36.99 1.33
CA ALA A 755 13.16 -38.06 2.28
C ALA A 755 12.61 -37.56 3.63
N ASP A 756 12.90 -36.31 3.99
CA ASP A 756 12.37 -35.66 5.19
C ASP A 756 10.99 -35.00 4.98
N GLY A 757 10.43 -35.08 3.76
CA GLY A 757 9.12 -34.55 3.41
C GLY A 757 9.13 -33.14 2.81
N ARG A 758 10.30 -32.49 2.70
CA ARG A 758 10.43 -31.13 2.14
C ARG A 758 10.20 -31.13 0.63
N SER A 759 9.34 -30.23 0.15
CA SER A 759 9.16 -29.98 -1.29
C SER A 759 10.11 -28.86 -1.76
N VAL A 760 10.89 -29.13 -2.80
CA VAL A 760 11.93 -28.24 -3.32
C VAL A 760 11.62 -27.91 -4.76
N PHE A 761 11.54 -26.63 -5.09
CA PHE A 761 11.37 -26.22 -6.48
C PHE A 761 12.65 -26.53 -7.28
N LEU A 762 12.51 -27.33 -8.33
CA LEU A 762 13.62 -27.81 -9.16
C LEU A 762 13.76 -27.04 -10.48
N GLY A 763 12.73 -26.30 -10.87
CA GLY A 763 12.70 -25.50 -12.09
C GLY A 763 11.32 -25.49 -12.74
N ASN A 764 11.21 -24.76 -13.84
CA ASN A 764 10.00 -24.69 -14.66
C ASN A 764 10.37 -24.76 -16.14
N THR A 765 9.36 -25.03 -16.97
CA THR A 765 9.46 -25.01 -18.42
C THR A 765 8.06 -24.76 -19.02
N SER A 766 7.99 -24.50 -20.31
CA SER A 766 6.73 -24.43 -21.04
C SER A 766 6.86 -25.08 -22.41
N VAL A 767 5.73 -25.51 -22.96
CA VAL A 767 5.67 -26.16 -24.26
C VAL A 767 4.35 -25.90 -24.95
N SER A 768 4.38 -25.65 -26.26
CA SER A 768 3.15 -25.44 -27.03
C SER A 768 2.57 -26.76 -27.52
N VAL A 769 1.28 -26.97 -27.28
CA VAL A 769 0.50 -28.10 -27.76
C VAL A 769 -0.50 -27.62 -28.81
N ARG A 770 -0.55 -28.32 -29.95
CA ARG A 770 -1.65 -28.21 -30.91
C ARG A 770 -2.55 -29.43 -30.72
N TYR A 771 -3.60 -29.27 -29.94
CA TYR A 771 -4.49 -30.37 -29.57
C TYR A 771 -5.31 -30.85 -30.76
N VAL A 772 -5.38 -32.17 -30.94
CA VAL A 772 -6.09 -32.82 -32.04
C VAL A 772 -7.15 -33.77 -31.46
N GLU A 773 -8.43 -33.37 -31.51
CA GLU A 773 -9.55 -34.17 -30.98
C GLU A 773 -9.91 -35.32 -31.94
N THR A 774 -10.22 -35.02 -33.21
CA THR A 774 -10.58 -36.01 -34.23
C THR A 774 -9.54 -36.02 -35.36
N PRO A 775 -8.41 -36.75 -35.22
CA PRO A 775 -7.34 -36.72 -36.22
C PRO A 775 -7.81 -37.27 -37.57
N ILE A 776 -7.35 -36.67 -38.67
CA ILE A 776 -7.58 -37.15 -40.04
C ILE A 776 -6.63 -38.31 -40.39
N MET A 777 -5.38 -38.18 -39.96
CA MET A 777 -4.37 -39.24 -40.08
C MET A 777 -4.56 -40.28 -38.98
N GLY A 778 -4.19 -41.53 -39.26
CA GLY A 778 -4.22 -42.62 -38.28
C GLY A 778 -4.77 -43.91 -38.86
N ALA A 779 -4.78 -44.96 -38.04
CA ALA A 779 -5.35 -46.25 -38.42
C ALA A 779 -6.88 -46.13 -38.53
N THR A 780 -7.44 -46.71 -39.60
CA THR A 780 -8.89 -46.89 -39.75
C THR A 780 -9.44 -47.70 -38.57
N THR A 781 -10.43 -47.16 -37.86
CA THR A 781 -11.00 -47.81 -36.66
C THR A 781 -12.34 -48.52 -36.91
N VAL A 782 -12.89 -48.39 -38.13
CA VAL A 782 -14.20 -48.93 -38.52
C VAL A 782 -14.07 -50.04 -39.56
N SER A 783 -15.01 -50.99 -39.54
CA SER A 783 -15.04 -52.08 -40.52
C SER A 783 -15.76 -51.69 -41.82
N ALA A 784 -15.44 -52.36 -42.93
CA ALA A 784 -16.15 -52.20 -44.19
C ALA A 784 -17.66 -52.44 -44.04
N ALA A 785 -18.05 -53.42 -43.20
CA ALA A 785 -19.45 -53.73 -42.94
C ALA A 785 -20.21 -52.55 -42.30
N GLN A 786 -19.58 -51.81 -41.38
CA GLN A 786 -20.17 -50.62 -40.75
C GLN A 786 -20.41 -49.50 -41.77
N LEU A 787 -19.44 -49.23 -42.65
CA LEU A 787 -19.59 -48.22 -43.71
C LEU A 787 -20.67 -48.59 -44.74
N VAL A 788 -20.73 -49.87 -45.12
CA VAL A 788 -21.80 -50.40 -46.00
C VAL A 788 -23.17 -50.29 -45.34
N ALA A 789 -23.27 -50.65 -44.05
CA ALA A 789 -24.51 -50.57 -43.29
C ALA A 789 -25.00 -49.11 -43.17
N TYR A 790 -24.10 -48.16 -42.91
CA TYR A 790 -24.42 -46.74 -42.94
C TYR A 790 -24.99 -46.33 -44.29
N TYR A 791 -24.31 -46.65 -45.40
CA TYR A 791 -24.80 -46.26 -46.72
C TYR A 791 -26.21 -46.80 -46.98
N LYS A 792 -26.44 -48.09 -46.70
CA LYS A 792 -27.76 -48.71 -46.83
C LYS A 792 -28.83 -48.01 -45.96
N SER A 793 -28.47 -47.54 -44.77
CA SER A 793 -29.37 -46.83 -43.86
C SER A 793 -29.82 -45.46 -44.37
N THR A 794 -29.09 -44.85 -45.31
CA THR A 794 -29.46 -43.54 -45.88
C THR A 794 -30.69 -43.62 -46.79
N GLY A 795 -31.03 -44.82 -47.29
CA GLY A 795 -32.07 -45.02 -48.30
C GLY A 795 -31.68 -44.54 -49.70
N SER A 796 -30.46 -44.04 -49.90
CA SER A 796 -29.97 -43.59 -51.19
C SER A 796 -29.74 -44.75 -52.17
N VAL A 797 -30.08 -44.53 -53.45
CA VAL A 797 -29.89 -45.54 -54.50
C VAL A 797 -28.42 -45.55 -54.91
N TYR A 798 -27.78 -46.72 -54.84
CA TYR A 798 -26.40 -46.86 -55.27
C TYR A 798 -26.27 -46.61 -56.79
N PRO A 799 -25.30 -45.80 -57.25
CA PRO A 799 -25.21 -45.43 -58.67
C PRO A 799 -25.06 -46.64 -59.60
N GLN A 800 -26.02 -46.79 -60.52
CA GLN A 800 -25.97 -47.86 -61.53
C GLN A 800 -24.71 -47.74 -62.39
N HIS A 801 -24.25 -46.52 -62.66
CA HIS A 801 -22.99 -46.27 -63.37
C HIS A 801 -21.80 -47.01 -62.73
N TYR A 802 -21.72 -47.12 -61.40
CA TYR A 802 -20.60 -47.82 -60.75
C TYR A 802 -20.76 -49.35 -60.83
N ASN A 803 -21.99 -49.85 -60.76
CA ASN A 803 -22.28 -51.28 -61.00
C ASN A 803 -21.89 -51.69 -62.43
N ASP A 804 -22.17 -50.85 -63.43
CA ASP A 804 -21.82 -51.12 -64.84
C ASP A 804 -20.30 -51.21 -65.05
N LEU A 805 -19.51 -50.58 -64.16
CA LEU A 805 -18.04 -50.68 -64.12
C LEU A 805 -17.53 -51.87 -63.30
N GLY A 806 -18.42 -52.70 -62.75
CA GLY A 806 -18.07 -53.84 -61.89
C GLY A 806 -17.63 -53.43 -60.48
N VAL A 807 -18.11 -52.28 -59.98
CA VAL A 807 -17.87 -51.77 -58.62
C VAL A 807 -19.20 -51.66 -57.89
N ASN A 808 -19.57 -52.69 -57.13
CA ASN A 808 -20.71 -52.64 -56.22
C ASN A 808 -20.35 -51.89 -54.92
N LEU A 809 -21.34 -51.63 -54.06
CA LEU A 809 -21.17 -50.87 -52.82
C LEU A 809 -20.09 -51.47 -51.90
N GLU A 810 -20.08 -52.79 -51.70
CA GLU A 810 -19.08 -53.48 -50.88
C GLU A 810 -17.67 -53.27 -51.42
N LYS A 811 -17.48 -53.36 -52.75
CA LYS A 811 -16.20 -53.11 -53.40
C LYS A 811 -15.81 -51.63 -53.34
N PHE A 812 -16.75 -50.70 -53.47
CA PHE A 812 -16.50 -49.26 -53.34
C PHE A 812 -15.96 -48.89 -51.96
N VAL A 813 -16.60 -49.40 -50.90
CA VAL A 813 -16.15 -49.21 -49.52
C VAL A 813 -14.76 -49.84 -49.31
N ALA A 814 -14.53 -51.05 -49.84
CA ALA A 814 -13.23 -51.70 -49.75
C ALA A 814 -12.12 -50.88 -50.44
N LEU A 815 -12.40 -50.27 -51.59
CA LEU A 815 -11.46 -49.38 -52.28
C LEU A 815 -11.14 -48.13 -51.44
N TYR A 816 -12.13 -47.52 -50.78
CA TYR A 816 -11.92 -46.40 -49.85
C TYR A 816 -10.98 -46.78 -48.70
N ILE A 817 -11.25 -47.89 -48.01
CA ILE A 817 -10.41 -48.37 -46.91
C ILE A 817 -8.98 -48.67 -47.41
N GLN A 818 -8.86 -49.29 -48.59
CA GLN A 818 -7.57 -49.60 -49.20
C GLN A 818 -6.74 -48.34 -49.47
N GLU A 819 -7.31 -47.34 -50.16
CA GLU A 819 -6.60 -46.09 -50.49
C GLU A 819 -6.27 -45.29 -49.22
N CYS A 820 -7.20 -45.22 -48.26
CA CYS A 820 -7.00 -44.60 -46.96
C CYS A 820 -5.84 -45.22 -46.17
N ASN A 821 -5.84 -46.55 -46.02
CA ASN A 821 -4.78 -47.26 -45.32
C ASN A 821 -3.43 -47.13 -46.03
N ALA A 822 -3.41 -47.09 -47.37
CA ALA A 822 -2.17 -46.91 -48.13
C ALA A 822 -1.53 -45.53 -47.87
N GLU A 823 -2.33 -44.49 -47.63
CA GLU A 823 -1.83 -43.14 -47.34
C GLU A 823 -1.72 -42.82 -45.84
N GLY A 824 -2.32 -43.64 -44.97
CA GLY A 824 -2.37 -43.41 -43.52
C GLY A 824 -3.50 -42.47 -43.09
N VAL A 825 -4.51 -42.28 -43.92
CA VAL A 825 -5.72 -41.51 -43.64
C VAL A 825 -6.78 -42.44 -43.06
N ARG A 826 -7.55 -41.97 -42.07
CA ARG A 826 -8.63 -42.76 -41.49
C ARG A 826 -9.80 -42.88 -42.47
N ALA A 827 -10.20 -44.11 -42.80
CA ALA A 827 -11.27 -44.34 -43.78
C ALA A 827 -12.63 -43.80 -43.32
N GLU A 828 -12.92 -43.82 -42.02
CA GLU A 828 -14.12 -43.21 -41.45
C GLU A 828 -14.25 -41.71 -41.79
N VAL A 829 -13.13 -40.98 -41.86
CA VAL A 829 -13.11 -39.54 -42.17
C VAL A 829 -13.35 -39.32 -43.65
N ALA A 830 -12.55 -39.96 -44.51
CA ALA A 830 -12.66 -39.80 -45.96
C ALA A 830 -14.01 -40.29 -46.50
N PHE A 831 -14.53 -41.39 -45.95
CA PHE A 831 -15.84 -41.90 -46.34
C PHE A 831 -16.97 -40.97 -45.88
N ALA A 832 -16.95 -40.50 -44.62
CA ALA A 832 -17.94 -39.53 -44.13
C ALA A 832 -17.94 -38.23 -44.95
N GLN A 833 -16.74 -37.72 -45.26
CA GLN A 833 -16.57 -36.57 -46.14
C GLN A 833 -17.16 -36.85 -47.53
N ALA A 834 -16.86 -38.00 -48.12
CA ALA A 834 -17.38 -38.36 -49.44
C ALA A 834 -18.91 -38.42 -49.47
N MET A 835 -19.52 -38.98 -48.42
CA MET A 835 -20.98 -39.06 -48.30
C MET A 835 -21.61 -37.67 -48.11
N LEU A 836 -20.95 -36.77 -47.38
CA LEU A 836 -21.40 -35.39 -47.25
C LEU A 836 -21.33 -34.65 -48.59
N GLU A 837 -20.17 -34.68 -49.25
CA GLU A 837 -19.87 -33.92 -50.47
C GLU A 837 -20.71 -34.35 -51.66
N THR A 838 -21.02 -35.64 -51.75
CA THR A 838 -21.80 -36.19 -52.87
C THR A 838 -23.29 -36.31 -52.57
N GLY A 839 -23.73 -35.99 -51.33
CA GLY A 839 -25.09 -36.26 -50.88
C GLY A 839 -25.43 -37.76 -50.92
N ASN A 840 -24.59 -38.61 -50.32
CA ASN A 840 -24.66 -40.08 -50.36
C ASN A 840 -24.63 -40.66 -51.78
N LEU A 841 -23.65 -40.21 -52.57
CA LEU A 841 -23.41 -40.60 -53.96
C LEU A 841 -24.56 -40.24 -54.92
N GLN A 842 -25.38 -39.25 -54.59
CA GLN A 842 -26.48 -38.79 -55.46
C GLN A 842 -26.08 -37.63 -56.38
N PHE A 843 -24.99 -36.92 -56.09
CA PHE A 843 -24.39 -35.88 -56.94
C PHE A 843 -25.36 -34.76 -57.33
N GLY A 844 -26.05 -34.17 -56.33
CA GLY A 844 -27.04 -33.11 -56.53
C GLY A 844 -26.48 -31.70 -56.82
N GLY A 845 -25.16 -31.56 -57.00
CA GLY A 845 -24.47 -30.29 -57.23
C GLY A 845 -23.77 -30.23 -58.60
N ASP A 846 -22.72 -29.39 -58.70
CA ASP A 846 -22.00 -29.19 -59.97
C ASP A 846 -21.16 -30.41 -60.39
N VAL A 847 -20.76 -31.25 -59.44
CA VAL A 847 -20.00 -32.48 -59.69
C VAL A 847 -20.94 -33.61 -60.08
N LYS A 848 -20.60 -34.33 -61.16
CA LYS A 848 -21.38 -35.45 -61.70
C LYS A 848 -20.83 -36.80 -61.26
N VAL A 849 -21.73 -37.78 -61.15
CA VAL A 849 -21.42 -39.18 -60.82
C VAL A 849 -20.33 -39.79 -61.71
N THR A 850 -20.26 -39.39 -62.98
CA THR A 850 -19.31 -39.89 -63.98
C THR A 850 -17.90 -39.33 -63.83
N GLN A 851 -17.68 -38.28 -63.02
CA GLN A 851 -16.36 -37.64 -62.87
C GLN A 851 -15.45 -38.35 -61.85
N PHE A 852 -16.01 -39.27 -61.05
CA PHE A 852 -15.35 -39.91 -59.91
C PHE A 852 -14.69 -38.94 -58.92
N ASN A 853 -15.25 -37.73 -58.79
CA ASN A 853 -14.79 -36.72 -57.85
C ASN A 853 -15.65 -36.76 -56.59
N PHE A 854 -15.18 -37.49 -55.59
CA PHE A 854 -15.96 -37.78 -54.37
C PHE A 854 -15.86 -36.71 -53.29
N ALA A 855 -15.05 -35.67 -53.48
CA ALA A 855 -14.82 -34.64 -52.47
C ALA A 855 -14.91 -33.21 -53.01
N GLY A 856 -15.61 -33.03 -54.13
CA GLY A 856 -15.79 -31.70 -54.72
C GLY A 856 -14.49 -31.03 -55.17
N LEU A 857 -13.41 -31.80 -55.43
CA LEU A 857 -12.08 -31.23 -55.66
C LEU A 857 -12.12 -30.27 -56.85
N GLY A 858 -11.88 -28.98 -56.54
CA GLY A 858 -11.92 -27.82 -57.44
C GLY A 858 -13.26 -27.48 -58.07
N ALA A 859 -14.37 -27.98 -57.52
CA ALA A 859 -15.69 -27.39 -57.78
C ALA A 859 -15.82 -26.09 -56.97
N THR A 860 -16.35 -25.03 -57.58
CA THR A 860 -16.44 -23.69 -56.95
C THR A 860 -17.86 -23.17 -56.81
N GLY A 861 -18.87 -23.95 -57.21
CA GLY A 861 -20.24 -23.47 -57.36
C GLY A 861 -20.46 -22.78 -58.72
N GLY A 862 -21.72 -22.59 -59.10
CA GLY A 862 -22.10 -21.85 -60.31
C GLY A 862 -21.88 -22.60 -61.63
N GLY A 863 -21.90 -23.93 -61.60
CA GLY A 863 -21.75 -24.78 -62.79
C GLY A 863 -20.32 -25.19 -63.10
N VAL A 864 -19.35 -24.93 -62.22
CA VAL A 864 -17.94 -25.38 -62.37
C VAL A 864 -17.81 -26.80 -61.80
N PRO A 865 -17.65 -27.85 -62.64
CA PRO A 865 -17.82 -29.24 -62.22
C PRO A 865 -16.61 -29.82 -61.47
N GLY A 866 -15.54 -29.04 -61.27
CA GLY A 866 -14.28 -29.52 -60.70
C GLY A 866 -13.53 -30.47 -61.64
N PHE A 867 -12.60 -31.25 -61.08
CA PHE A 867 -11.77 -32.17 -61.87
C PHE A 867 -12.50 -33.45 -62.21
N ASP A 868 -12.20 -33.98 -63.38
CA ASP A 868 -12.80 -35.18 -63.94
C ASP A 868 -11.73 -36.29 -63.99
N PHE A 869 -11.76 -37.16 -62.98
CA PHE A 869 -10.84 -38.30 -62.88
C PHE A 869 -11.15 -39.36 -63.94
N ALA A 870 -12.40 -39.48 -64.41
CA ALA A 870 -12.75 -40.41 -65.48
C ALA A 870 -12.18 -39.96 -66.82
N ALA A 871 -12.17 -38.65 -67.10
CA ALA A 871 -11.54 -38.10 -68.31
C ALA A 871 -10.01 -38.27 -68.29
N ALA A 872 -9.38 -38.07 -67.12
CA ALA A 872 -7.92 -38.16 -66.97
C ALA A 872 -7.39 -39.60 -66.91
N TYR A 873 -8.14 -40.53 -66.29
CA TYR A 873 -7.66 -41.88 -65.95
C TYR A 873 -8.55 -43.01 -66.48
N GLY A 874 -9.62 -42.68 -67.22
CA GLY A 874 -10.54 -43.61 -67.87
C GLY A 874 -11.86 -43.82 -67.10
N SER A 875 -12.98 -43.89 -67.82
CA SER A 875 -14.30 -44.21 -67.25
C SER A 875 -14.44 -45.73 -67.01
N ASN A 876 -13.65 -46.25 -66.07
CA ASN A 876 -13.61 -47.66 -65.68
C ASN A 876 -13.32 -47.79 -64.17
N SER A 877 -13.26 -49.03 -63.66
CA SER A 877 -13.00 -49.26 -62.22
C SER A 877 -11.66 -48.70 -61.73
N THR A 878 -10.63 -48.63 -62.58
CA THR A 878 -9.34 -48.01 -62.25
C THR A 878 -9.45 -46.49 -62.11
N GLY A 879 -10.17 -45.82 -63.01
CA GLY A 879 -10.42 -44.39 -62.89
C GLY A 879 -11.24 -44.03 -61.66
N LEU A 880 -12.23 -44.86 -61.31
CA LEU A 880 -13.01 -44.71 -60.09
C LEU A 880 -12.11 -44.80 -58.84
N GLN A 881 -11.28 -45.85 -58.74
CA GLN A 881 -10.32 -45.98 -57.65
C GLN A 881 -9.33 -44.81 -57.61
N THR A 882 -8.93 -44.30 -58.77
CA THR A 882 -8.04 -43.13 -58.87
C THR A 882 -8.70 -41.86 -58.32
N GLY A 883 -9.99 -41.66 -58.54
CA GLY A 883 -10.75 -40.56 -57.92
C GLY A 883 -10.82 -40.65 -56.40
N ILE A 884 -11.00 -41.86 -55.85
CA ILE A 884 -10.90 -42.12 -54.40
C ILE A 884 -9.51 -41.75 -53.89
N ARG A 885 -8.45 -42.19 -54.58
CA ARG A 885 -7.07 -41.86 -54.24
C ARG A 885 -6.83 -40.35 -54.23
N GLY A 886 -7.33 -39.61 -55.21
CA GLY A 886 -7.20 -38.16 -55.28
C GLY A 886 -7.77 -37.46 -54.04
N HIS A 887 -8.96 -37.86 -53.61
CA HIS A 887 -9.56 -37.40 -52.35
C HIS A 887 -8.65 -37.71 -51.15
N VAL A 888 -8.23 -38.96 -50.98
CA VAL A 888 -7.39 -39.38 -49.85
C VAL A 888 -6.05 -38.63 -49.80
N GLN A 889 -5.40 -38.43 -50.95
CA GLN A 889 -4.13 -37.70 -51.04
C GLN A 889 -4.26 -36.24 -50.65
N HIS A 890 -5.39 -35.61 -50.99
CA HIS A 890 -5.70 -34.25 -50.55
C HIS A 890 -5.92 -34.19 -49.02
N LEU A 891 -6.68 -35.12 -48.42
CA LEU A 891 -6.83 -35.20 -46.97
C LEU A 891 -5.48 -35.41 -46.25
N LYS A 892 -4.62 -36.29 -46.77
CA LYS A 892 -3.25 -36.46 -46.25
C LYS A 892 -2.45 -35.19 -46.32
N CYS A 893 -2.56 -34.45 -47.43
CA CYS A 893 -1.86 -33.16 -47.56
C CYS A 893 -2.31 -32.21 -46.46
N TYR A 894 -3.61 -32.02 -46.30
CA TYR A 894 -4.17 -31.14 -45.27
C TYR A 894 -3.68 -31.51 -43.86
N ALA A 895 -3.58 -32.81 -43.56
CA ALA A 895 -3.31 -33.29 -42.22
C ALA A 895 -1.85 -33.63 -41.91
N SER A 896 -0.96 -33.65 -42.91
CA SER A 896 0.41 -34.14 -42.73
C SER A 896 1.46 -33.43 -43.58
N SER A 897 2.67 -33.33 -43.02
CA SER A 897 3.88 -32.96 -43.76
C SER A 897 4.56 -34.15 -44.45
N ALA A 898 4.09 -35.39 -44.23
CA ALA A 898 4.65 -36.58 -44.85
C ALA A 898 4.45 -36.61 -46.37
N ALA A 899 5.39 -37.21 -47.11
CA ALA A 899 5.22 -37.45 -48.54
C ALA A 899 4.04 -38.39 -48.82
N LEU A 900 3.44 -38.28 -50.02
CA LEU A 900 2.47 -39.27 -50.49
C LEU A 900 3.15 -40.64 -50.61
N ASN A 901 2.44 -41.69 -50.25
CA ASN A 901 2.94 -43.07 -50.36
C ASN A 901 2.66 -43.64 -51.75
N GLN A 902 1.69 -43.07 -52.47
CA GLN A 902 1.34 -43.43 -53.83
C GLN A 902 1.56 -42.25 -54.79
N THR A 903 1.58 -42.53 -56.09
CA THR A 903 1.70 -41.51 -57.14
C THR A 903 0.61 -40.46 -57.01
N ASN A 904 0.96 -39.17 -57.10
CA ASN A 904 0.00 -38.08 -57.12
C ASN A 904 -0.92 -38.18 -58.35
N VAL A 905 -2.23 -38.18 -58.13
CA VAL A 905 -3.26 -38.32 -59.19
C VAL A 905 -4.12 -37.08 -59.39
N ASP A 906 -3.81 -35.98 -58.70
CA ASP A 906 -4.48 -34.69 -58.87
C ASP A 906 -3.44 -33.56 -59.00
N PRO A 907 -3.37 -32.86 -60.14
CA PRO A 907 -2.38 -31.80 -60.34
C PRO A 907 -2.56 -30.61 -59.39
N ARG A 908 -3.69 -30.49 -58.69
CA ARG A 908 -3.93 -29.42 -57.71
C ARG A 908 -3.38 -29.76 -56.33
N TRP A 909 -3.02 -31.00 -56.09
CA TRP A 909 -2.24 -31.37 -54.91
C TRP A 909 -0.91 -30.62 -54.94
N ASN A 910 -0.61 -29.86 -53.89
CA ASN A 910 0.64 -29.13 -53.77
C ASN A 910 0.99 -28.82 -52.30
N ASN A 911 2.26 -28.48 -52.05
CA ASN A 911 2.78 -28.26 -50.69
C ASN A 911 2.10 -27.10 -49.93
N SER A 912 1.44 -26.15 -50.61
CA SER A 912 0.72 -25.07 -49.91
C SER A 912 -0.51 -25.55 -49.13
N LEU A 913 -0.95 -26.79 -49.36
CA LEU A 913 -2.07 -27.40 -48.66
C LEU A 913 -1.65 -28.09 -47.36
N ARG A 914 -0.34 -28.18 -47.06
CA ARG A 914 0.17 -28.96 -45.93
C ARG A 914 -0.21 -28.38 -44.57
N LEU A 915 -0.56 -29.26 -43.64
CA LEU A 915 -0.84 -28.95 -42.22
C LEU A 915 -1.94 -27.92 -41.98
N LYS A 916 -2.82 -27.71 -42.98
CA LYS A 916 -3.98 -26.83 -42.89
C LYS A 916 -5.07 -27.38 -41.97
N ALA A 917 -5.20 -28.70 -41.87
CA ALA A 917 -6.16 -29.34 -40.98
C ALA A 917 -5.64 -30.72 -40.56
N LEU A 918 -5.14 -30.85 -39.33
CA LEU A 918 -4.72 -32.09 -38.69
C LEU A 918 -5.93 -32.90 -38.20
N SER A 919 -7.04 -32.20 -37.90
CA SER A 919 -8.27 -32.77 -37.38
C SER A 919 -9.49 -32.47 -38.26
N VAL A 920 -10.57 -33.23 -38.06
CA VAL A 920 -11.85 -33.00 -38.75
C VAL A 920 -12.42 -31.61 -38.43
N GLU A 921 -12.24 -31.14 -37.20
CA GLU A 921 -12.62 -29.80 -36.75
C GLU A 921 -11.97 -28.71 -37.59
N GLU A 922 -10.68 -28.88 -37.90
CA GLU A 922 -9.91 -27.90 -38.68
C GLU A 922 -10.25 -27.90 -40.17
N LEU A 923 -11.02 -28.87 -40.69
CA LEU A 923 -11.48 -28.86 -42.10
C LEU A 923 -12.49 -27.73 -42.37
N ALA A 924 -13.21 -27.28 -41.33
CA ALA A 924 -14.11 -26.13 -41.42
C ALA A 924 -13.29 -24.85 -41.58
N GLY A 925 -13.61 -24.05 -42.60
CA GLY A 925 -12.87 -22.83 -42.96
C GLY A 925 -11.56 -23.08 -43.72
N THR A 926 -11.09 -24.33 -43.87
CA THR A 926 -9.85 -24.64 -44.61
C THR A 926 -10.10 -25.48 -45.85
N TRP A 927 -10.80 -26.62 -45.71
CA TRP A 927 -11.22 -27.47 -46.82
C TRP A 927 -12.51 -26.93 -47.44
N ALA A 928 -13.49 -26.62 -46.59
CA ALA A 928 -14.75 -26.03 -46.97
C ALA A 928 -14.91 -24.67 -46.30
N ALA A 929 -15.42 -23.66 -47.02
CA ALA A 929 -15.71 -22.35 -46.44
C ALA A 929 -16.78 -22.37 -45.35
N ASP A 930 -17.61 -23.42 -45.32
CA ASP A 930 -18.66 -23.63 -44.33
C ASP A 930 -18.08 -23.94 -42.94
N LEU A 931 -18.29 -23.03 -41.97
CA LEU A 931 -17.82 -23.20 -40.60
C LEU A 931 -18.54 -24.34 -39.83
N THR A 932 -19.69 -24.82 -40.32
CA THR A 932 -20.42 -25.96 -39.74
C THR A 932 -19.99 -27.30 -40.33
N TYR A 933 -19.09 -27.29 -41.31
CA TYR A 933 -18.68 -28.46 -42.09
C TYR A 933 -18.16 -29.60 -41.22
N ALA A 934 -17.27 -29.31 -40.28
CA ALA A 934 -16.73 -30.31 -39.36
C ALA A 934 -17.83 -31.03 -38.56
N GLY A 935 -18.83 -30.29 -38.07
CA GLY A 935 -19.97 -30.85 -37.35
C GLY A 935 -20.79 -31.82 -38.21
N LYS A 936 -20.95 -31.52 -39.51
CA LYS A 936 -21.64 -32.39 -40.46
C LYS A 936 -20.87 -33.68 -40.71
N VAL A 937 -19.55 -33.60 -40.93
CA VAL A 937 -18.68 -34.77 -41.10
C VAL A 937 -18.70 -35.64 -39.83
N LYS A 938 -18.49 -35.06 -38.64
CA LYS A 938 -18.56 -35.78 -37.35
C LYS A 938 -19.94 -36.43 -37.14
N THR A 939 -21.03 -35.79 -37.57
CA THR A 939 -22.39 -36.36 -37.47
C THR A 939 -22.55 -37.63 -38.30
N ILE A 940 -21.93 -37.68 -39.49
CA ILE A 940 -21.91 -38.90 -40.30
C ILE A 940 -21.02 -39.96 -39.66
N MET A 941 -19.82 -39.59 -39.22
CA MET A 941 -18.88 -40.51 -38.56
C MET A 941 -19.49 -41.20 -37.34
N LYS A 942 -20.33 -40.51 -36.55
CA LYS A 942 -21.01 -41.08 -35.37
C LYS A 942 -22.04 -42.17 -35.69
N LYS A 943 -22.38 -42.41 -36.96
CA LYS A 943 -23.41 -43.38 -37.38
C LYS A 943 -22.85 -44.75 -37.74
N PHE A 944 -21.53 -44.92 -37.66
CA PHE A 944 -20.83 -46.19 -37.85
C PHE A 944 -19.64 -46.27 -36.89
#